data_AF-A0A8H3ZTH6-F1
#
_entry.id   AF-A0A8H3ZTH6-F1
#
_cell.length_a   1.000
_cell.length_b   1.000
_cell.length_c   1.000
_cell.angle_alpha   90.00
_cell.angle_beta   90.00
_cell.angle_gamma   90.00
#
_symmetry.space_group_name_H-M   'P 1'
#
loop_
_entity.id
_entity.type
_entity.pdbx_description
1 polymer ?
#
loop_
_entity_poly.entity_id
_entity_poly.type
_entity_poly.pdbx_seq_one_letter_code
_entity_poly.pdbx_strand_id
1 'polypeptide(L)'
;MYADISKPPAPLPQARPQQLREGITLLPPLSRRGHGPGLIILQQDSSKHLEIIDGVPSALVKWAEEGYVVVSIQAQAISHGDDVAEVMRYALEAMQSCDKLESQSRFGIIAYDSTLWNAVADVLGNFPSIVGGVVYANSSDDESPKKAEIPVQHHLAGQPISVTGKVAGVTTYRYAKAKSSRFATPFQDDFDYWAESLSHTRNLSFLKPLMNGPYFDLESIWDEHTYYEFADRSVEHTMSTMVDQPYVNHVPTLTGGIGRAPLTQFYRNNFIFSNSDDTELELISRTIGIDRIVDEFIYKFTHNKIVDWLVPGIPPTFKYVEVPFTAVVNIRGDRLYHEHISWDQGTVLVQMDLMPEYLPFPHAVEGQPPGTALEYRVPVTGAETAAKMRDRNSVASNSMFSYQACSYDSFLGTEEWPQAIVETIQRQEKRNSSSPSSSWFVTTTIFSIASADCSGTSSNNQDAIMEILSSLQGQLNSLASRVQTSSQSPPEPTFEATDCNNEDFLSTLMNDATAIGDYVGAIEQNWQNPPRPIYGLPSPDNSLNASSQSQSQAEPPRGSFSAAQSRHPPHLNVTSDIEFNEVVFNQDKASAGQTQTPACDASALLKFRGLMSLKDARRLLGVYQEVIGDLHPIVDIDEVQTRARNCYTDGDSTTWEFFTEPVEVASEDDLLILNLALLIGLHADATPSKHESESIIRESIQPAISSKLAAPRSTMNGVIIVLLKGAYDFFNDTPQSAWRMCGTAGRMLMELGFHNGVMSEDMLDSRAQRTEVWALMSSIVILDRQWSAAAGLPRNFQESAFGPINTSSIKLPYLEAMLTFIKLSDKFSDPISQATKSQRYDDEEAFEVMNFRIELWRKRAVADPSIIQLWHSNPLSQPPTWKILLNLRAESVRSLLFKPHFFSKADVQTSKQYLRPAIEVLFDVCNVLYNLNTTTDIYRKQQPFYQPLLASASGLGFVLTSFLEHNRSAVLATLSTEVAGAMGRSYEMAVALATGYAKISRASQGLAEKLSEVRESLTGLGMLERPRNCRTGSQVAQFSTDHPSRLGADVAVESEVAGTLAGISSINNTESGWDGLLGIDWTTGGEASTVLSESIF
;
A
#
# COMPACT_ATOMS: atom_id res chain seq x y z
N MET A 1 27.65 22.27 -2.88
CA MET A 1 27.94 23.71 -2.65
C MET A 1 27.52 24.42 -3.92
N TYR A 2 26.54 25.31 -3.82
CA TYR A 2 25.91 25.97 -4.95
C TYR A 2 26.78 27.10 -5.52
N ALA A 3 26.33 27.74 -6.60
CA ALA A 3 27.10 28.77 -7.29
C ALA A 3 27.28 30.03 -6.43
N ASP A 4 28.41 30.71 -6.58
CA ASP A 4 28.72 31.96 -5.89
C ASP A 4 27.92 33.12 -6.50
N ILE A 5 26.84 33.51 -5.82
CA ILE A 5 25.91 34.55 -6.27
C ILE A 5 26.52 35.96 -6.39
N SER A 6 27.77 36.17 -5.96
CA SER A 6 28.50 37.41 -6.24
C SER A 6 28.96 37.54 -7.70
N LYS A 7 28.83 36.46 -8.48
CA LYS A 7 29.12 36.40 -9.92
C LYS A 7 27.81 36.19 -10.70
N PRO A 8 27.71 36.67 -11.97
CA PRO A 8 26.57 36.33 -12.80
C PRO A 8 26.54 34.83 -13.10
N PRO A 9 25.34 34.22 -13.20
CA PRO A 9 25.20 32.80 -13.52
C PRO A 9 25.73 32.50 -14.93
N ALA A 10 26.11 31.23 -15.17
CA ALA A 10 26.50 30.77 -16.50
C ALA A 10 25.34 30.94 -17.51
N PRO A 11 25.62 31.40 -18.75
CA PRO A 11 24.58 31.56 -19.77
C PRO A 11 23.97 30.21 -20.14
N LEU A 12 22.70 30.22 -20.57
CA LEU A 12 22.04 29.03 -21.10
C LEU A 12 22.79 28.49 -22.34
N PRO A 13 22.89 27.16 -22.51
CA PRO A 13 23.29 26.55 -23.77
C PRO A 13 22.39 27.04 -24.92
N GLN A 14 23.01 27.51 -26.00
CA GLN A 14 22.28 27.98 -27.19
C GLN A 14 22.11 26.84 -28.18
N ALA A 15 20.92 26.71 -28.78
CA ALA A 15 20.67 25.81 -29.88
C ALA A 15 21.59 26.15 -31.07
N ARG A 16 22.55 25.26 -31.35
CA ARG A 16 23.49 25.35 -32.47
C ARG A 16 23.31 24.14 -33.39
N PRO A 17 22.25 24.16 -34.23
CA PRO A 17 21.99 23.08 -35.16
C PRO A 17 23.10 23.00 -36.21
N GLN A 18 23.48 21.77 -36.56
CA GLN A 18 24.32 21.46 -37.69
C GLN A 18 23.45 20.80 -38.77
N GLN A 19 23.18 21.52 -39.86
CA GLN A 19 22.58 20.91 -41.05
C GLN A 19 23.61 19.96 -41.67
N LEU A 20 23.31 18.66 -41.69
CA LEU A 20 24.20 17.63 -42.23
C LEU A 20 23.93 17.41 -43.73
N ARG A 21 22.65 17.19 -44.03
CA ARG A 21 22.08 17.06 -45.37
C ARG A 21 20.72 17.76 -45.38
N GLU A 22 20.16 18.01 -46.56
CA GLU A 22 18.75 18.38 -46.71
C GLU A 22 17.85 17.36 -45.99
N GLY A 23 17.02 17.83 -45.06
CA GLY A 23 16.17 16.98 -44.20
C GLY A 23 16.89 16.24 -43.07
N ILE A 24 18.21 16.43 -42.85
CA ILE A 24 18.95 15.82 -41.73
C ILE A 24 19.69 16.89 -40.92
N THR A 25 19.30 17.05 -39.66
CA THR A 25 19.82 18.10 -38.74
C THR A 25 20.27 17.49 -37.42
N LEU A 26 21.50 17.78 -37.01
CA LEU A 26 22.05 17.40 -35.70
C LEU A 26 21.97 18.57 -34.72
N LEU A 27 21.57 18.32 -33.47
CA LEU A 27 21.58 19.28 -32.37
C LEU A 27 22.31 18.68 -31.15
N PRO A 28 23.39 19.30 -30.66
CA PRO A 28 24.04 18.87 -29.42
C PRO A 28 23.17 19.12 -28.17
N PRO A 29 23.47 18.48 -27.03
CA PRO A 29 22.76 18.67 -25.77
C PRO A 29 22.65 20.14 -25.34
N LEU A 30 21.49 20.51 -24.79
CA LEU A 30 21.19 21.82 -24.20
C LEU A 30 21.16 21.80 -22.66
N SER A 31 21.52 20.67 -22.07
CA SER A 31 21.78 20.53 -20.63
C SER A 31 23.11 21.19 -20.23
N ARG A 32 23.25 21.61 -18.97
CA ARG A 32 24.51 22.09 -18.37
C ARG A 32 25.61 21.02 -18.44
N ARG A 33 25.24 19.74 -18.34
CA ARG A 33 26.13 18.58 -18.54
C ARG A 33 26.82 18.61 -19.92
N GLY A 34 26.15 19.10 -20.96
CA GLY A 34 26.75 19.41 -22.26
C GLY A 34 27.23 18.21 -23.10
N HIS A 35 27.07 16.97 -22.63
CA HIS A 35 27.34 15.73 -23.37
C HIS A 35 26.32 14.64 -22.99
N GLY A 36 26.05 13.69 -23.88
CA GLY A 36 25.05 12.64 -23.63
C GLY A 36 24.95 11.57 -24.72
N PRO A 37 24.05 10.59 -24.54
CA PRO A 37 23.83 9.54 -25.52
C PRO A 37 23.08 10.06 -26.76
N GLY A 38 23.14 9.31 -27.85
CA GLY A 38 22.59 9.71 -29.15
C GLY A 38 21.13 9.31 -29.34
N LEU A 39 20.31 10.18 -29.90
CA LEU A 39 18.90 9.93 -30.17
C LEU A 39 18.53 10.31 -31.61
N ILE A 40 17.85 9.42 -32.32
CA ILE A 40 17.34 9.65 -33.68
C ILE A 40 15.85 9.98 -33.61
N ILE A 41 15.41 11.07 -34.25
CA ILE A 41 14.00 11.44 -34.38
C ILE A 41 13.60 11.40 -35.84
N LEU A 42 12.60 10.58 -36.17
CA LEU A 42 11.92 10.57 -37.47
C LEU A 42 10.63 11.39 -37.35
N GLN A 43 10.46 12.37 -38.23
CA GLN A 43 9.29 13.25 -38.25
C GLN A 43 8.94 13.70 -39.68
N GLN A 44 7.71 14.16 -39.88
CA GLN A 44 7.30 14.80 -41.12
C GLN A 44 8.05 16.13 -41.36
N ASP A 45 8.10 16.57 -42.61
CA ASP A 45 8.85 17.77 -43.01
C ASP A 45 8.31 19.03 -42.31
N SER A 46 9.20 19.81 -41.69
CA SER A 46 8.82 21.02 -40.95
C SER A 46 9.96 22.05 -40.89
N SER A 47 9.65 23.29 -41.24
CA SER A 47 10.54 24.44 -41.06
C SER A 47 10.72 24.84 -39.59
N LYS A 48 9.78 24.47 -38.71
CA LYS A 48 9.72 24.88 -37.30
C LYS A 48 10.51 23.99 -36.34
N HIS A 49 11.42 23.16 -36.85
CA HIS A 49 12.10 22.13 -36.07
C HIS A 49 13.08 22.68 -35.00
N LEU A 50 13.24 24.01 -34.88
CA LEU A 50 14.04 24.68 -33.84
C LEU A 50 13.25 25.74 -33.05
N GLU A 51 11.97 25.91 -33.34
CA GLU A 51 11.14 26.93 -32.70
C GLU A 51 10.68 26.48 -31.31
N ILE A 52 10.39 27.46 -30.46
CA ILE A 52 9.60 27.30 -29.24
C ILE A 52 8.42 28.27 -29.38
N ILE A 53 7.20 27.77 -29.47
CA ILE A 53 5.97 28.58 -29.64
C ILE A 53 5.10 28.36 -28.40
N ASP A 54 4.65 29.45 -27.78
CA ASP A 54 3.77 29.45 -26.61
C ASP A 54 4.28 28.54 -25.46
N GLY A 55 5.59 28.50 -25.26
CA GLY A 55 6.27 27.66 -24.25
C GLY A 55 6.53 26.21 -24.67
N VAL A 56 6.00 25.77 -25.82
CA VAL A 56 6.16 24.41 -26.34
C VAL A 56 7.37 24.35 -27.28
N PRO A 57 8.44 23.59 -26.97
CA PRO A 57 9.58 23.41 -27.87
C PRO A 57 9.26 22.41 -28.98
N SER A 58 9.97 22.51 -30.10
CA SER A 58 10.04 21.42 -31.09
C SER A 58 10.56 20.12 -30.45
N ALA A 59 10.22 18.97 -31.04
CA ALA A 59 10.73 17.68 -30.55
C ALA A 59 12.28 17.64 -30.51
N LEU A 60 12.94 18.20 -31.52
CA LEU A 60 14.41 18.28 -31.60
C LEU A 60 15.00 19.09 -30.43
N VAL A 61 14.43 20.25 -30.11
CA VAL A 61 14.88 21.09 -28.98
C VAL A 61 14.57 20.40 -27.65
N LYS A 62 13.36 19.83 -27.50
CA LYS A 62 12.91 19.14 -26.27
C LYS A 62 13.87 18.01 -25.88
N TRP A 63 14.23 17.14 -26.82
CA TRP A 63 15.15 16.02 -26.57
C TRP A 63 16.60 16.46 -26.38
N ALA A 64 17.03 17.59 -26.95
CA ALA A 64 18.34 18.16 -26.67
C ALA A 64 18.41 18.77 -25.25
N GLU A 65 17.35 19.42 -24.78
CA GLU A 65 17.22 19.89 -23.38
C GLU A 65 17.21 18.72 -22.37
N GLU A 66 16.65 17.55 -22.74
CA GLU A 66 16.79 16.30 -21.96
C GLU A 66 18.24 15.79 -21.86
N GLY A 67 19.18 16.39 -22.58
CA GLY A 67 20.60 16.08 -22.52
C GLY A 67 21.10 15.08 -23.58
N TYR A 68 20.30 14.75 -24.60
CA TYR A 68 20.73 13.87 -25.69
C TYR A 68 21.46 14.63 -26.80
N VAL A 69 22.36 13.95 -27.53
CA VAL A 69 22.80 14.37 -28.86
C VAL A 69 21.72 13.92 -29.84
N VAL A 70 21.00 14.85 -30.46
CA VAL A 70 19.81 14.50 -31.26
C VAL A 70 20.08 14.68 -32.75
N VAL A 71 19.72 13.69 -33.57
CA VAL A 71 19.61 13.85 -35.03
C VAL A 71 18.15 13.71 -35.44
N SER A 72 17.61 14.78 -36.03
CA SER A 72 16.33 14.73 -36.72
C SER A 72 16.54 14.34 -38.18
N ILE A 73 15.76 13.35 -38.63
CA ILE A 73 15.60 12.96 -40.03
C ILE A 73 14.15 13.26 -40.42
N GLN A 74 13.97 14.07 -41.46
CA GLN A 74 12.67 14.45 -42.00
C GLN A 74 12.27 13.55 -43.19
N ALA A 75 10.97 13.46 -43.49
CA ALA A 75 10.41 12.60 -44.53
C ALA A 75 11.07 12.79 -45.91
N GLN A 76 11.43 14.03 -46.29
CA GLN A 76 12.13 14.34 -47.53
C GLN A 76 13.48 13.61 -47.65
N ALA A 77 14.23 13.43 -46.55
CA ALA A 77 15.53 12.74 -46.56
C ALA A 77 15.41 11.22 -46.84
N ILE A 78 14.24 10.64 -46.60
CA ILE A 78 13.92 9.23 -46.90
C ILE A 78 13.27 9.11 -48.29
N SER A 79 12.57 10.15 -48.75
CA SER A 79 11.78 10.14 -49.99
C SER A 79 12.59 10.36 -51.27
N HIS A 80 13.84 10.82 -51.20
CA HIS A 80 14.65 11.20 -52.37
C HIS A 80 15.30 10.02 -53.14
N GLY A 81 14.96 8.77 -52.82
CA GLY A 81 15.48 7.59 -53.51
C GLY A 81 16.89 7.16 -53.09
N ASP A 82 17.40 7.75 -52.00
CA ASP A 82 18.54 7.22 -51.25
C ASP A 82 18.19 5.89 -50.57
N ASP A 83 19.20 5.04 -50.35
CA ASP A 83 19.04 3.85 -49.51
C ASP A 83 18.82 4.29 -48.04
N VAL A 84 17.71 3.85 -47.45
CA VAL A 84 17.36 4.14 -46.05
C VAL A 84 18.45 3.66 -45.09
N ALA A 85 19.13 2.55 -45.40
CA ALA A 85 20.27 2.08 -44.62
C ALA A 85 21.46 3.06 -44.71
N GLU A 86 21.69 3.70 -45.86
CA GLU A 86 22.75 4.71 -46.02
C GLU A 86 22.40 6.01 -45.29
N VAL A 87 21.14 6.44 -45.30
CA VAL A 87 20.64 7.59 -44.50
C VAL A 87 20.85 7.35 -43.01
N MET A 88 20.48 6.17 -42.50
CA MET A 88 20.67 5.79 -41.08
C MET A 88 22.15 5.67 -40.71
N ARG A 89 22.97 5.07 -41.58
CA ARG A 89 24.43 4.98 -41.41
C ARG A 89 25.07 6.38 -41.30
N TYR A 90 24.71 7.28 -42.21
CA TYR A 90 25.22 8.65 -42.23
C TYR A 90 24.82 9.44 -40.96
N ALA A 91 23.59 9.29 -40.49
CA ALA A 91 23.13 9.90 -39.23
C ALA A 91 23.92 9.39 -38.01
N LEU A 92 24.17 8.08 -37.92
CA LEU A 92 24.98 7.48 -36.86
C LEU A 92 26.45 7.92 -36.92
N GLU A 93 27.07 7.93 -38.10
CA GLU A 93 28.44 8.42 -38.30
C GLU A 93 28.59 9.90 -37.92
N ALA A 94 27.60 10.73 -38.28
CA ALA A 94 27.59 12.14 -37.89
C ALA A 94 27.51 12.32 -36.36
N MET A 95 26.66 11.57 -35.66
CA MET A 95 26.63 11.57 -34.19
C MET A 95 27.95 11.09 -33.58
N GLN A 96 28.54 10.01 -34.12
CA GLN A 96 29.84 9.49 -33.66
C GLN A 96 30.99 10.48 -33.86
N SER A 97 30.87 11.40 -34.84
CA SER A 97 31.82 12.50 -35.05
C SER A 97 31.62 13.70 -34.11
N CYS A 98 30.52 13.74 -33.36
CA CYS A 98 30.21 14.84 -32.44
C CYS A 98 31.00 14.70 -31.13
N ASP A 99 31.72 15.75 -30.74
CA ASP A 99 32.51 15.79 -29.49
C ASP A 99 31.65 15.79 -28.21
N LYS A 100 30.32 15.90 -28.34
CA LYS A 100 29.33 15.86 -27.24
C LYS A 100 28.68 14.50 -27.06
N LEU A 101 29.00 13.51 -27.90
CA LEU A 101 28.52 12.14 -27.72
C LEU A 101 29.26 11.44 -26.58
N GLU A 102 28.52 10.78 -25.70
CA GLU A 102 29.09 10.02 -24.59
C GLU A 102 29.85 8.77 -25.06
N SER A 103 30.97 8.44 -24.41
CA SER A 103 31.78 7.28 -24.78
C SER A 103 30.99 5.98 -24.65
N GLN A 104 31.04 5.12 -25.67
CA GLN A 104 30.25 3.88 -25.76
C GLN A 104 28.72 4.11 -25.78
N SER A 105 28.27 5.27 -26.26
CA SER A 105 26.84 5.59 -26.43
C SER A 105 26.04 4.49 -27.12
N ARG A 106 24.89 4.18 -26.53
CA ARG A 106 23.79 3.46 -27.17
C ARG A 106 22.81 4.47 -27.75
N PHE A 107 22.09 4.08 -28.79
CA PHE A 107 21.21 4.98 -29.53
C PHE A 107 19.74 4.57 -29.36
N GLY A 108 18.87 5.56 -29.16
CA GLY A 108 17.42 5.39 -29.25
C GLY A 108 16.89 5.92 -30.57
N ILE A 109 15.71 5.46 -30.99
CA ILE A 109 15.00 6.00 -32.15
C ILE A 109 13.53 6.29 -31.81
N ILE A 110 13.02 7.43 -32.26
CA ILE A 110 11.62 7.85 -32.04
C ILE A 110 11.03 8.23 -33.40
N ALA A 111 9.92 7.61 -33.76
CA ALA A 111 9.14 7.95 -34.94
C ALA A 111 7.81 8.59 -34.53
N TYR A 112 7.64 9.88 -34.83
CA TYR A 112 6.37 10.59 -34.65
C TYR A 112 5.34 10.29 -35.77
N ASP A 113 5.67 9.34 -36.65
CA ASP A 113 4.87 8.93 -37.80
C ASP A 113 5.09 7.44 -38.11
N SER A 114 4.00 6.70 -38.31
CA SER A 114 3.99 5.25 -38.57
C SER A 114 4.59 4.88 -39.93
N THR A 115 4.45 5.73 -40.95
CA THR A 115 5.00 5.48 -42.30
C THR A 115 6.53 5.58 -42.30
N LEU A 116 7.07 6.55 -41.55
CA LEU A 116 8.52 6.70 -41.38
C LEU A 116 9.12 5.56 -40.56
N TRP A 117 8.41 5.08 -39.54
CA TRP A 117 8.80 3.85 -38.85
C TRP A 117 8.83 2.64 -39.80
N ASN A 118 7.78 2.45 -40.61
CA ASN A 118 7.68 1.35 -41.57
C ASN A 118 8.76 1.40 -42.66
N ALA A 119 9.37 2.56 -42.93
CA ALA A 119 10.51 2.70 -43.83
C ALA A 119 11.84 2.25 -43.20
N VAL A 120 12.06 2.48 -41.90
CA VAL A 120 13.31 2.13 -41.21
C VAL A 120 13.32 0.75 -40.56
N ALA A 121 12.15 0.21 -40.16
CA ALA A 121 12.06 -0.96 -39.29
C ALA A 121 12.84 -2.18 -39.83
N ASP A 122 12.79 -2.42 -41.14
CA ASP A 122 13.45 -3.55 -41.81
C ASP A 122 14.99 -3.42 -41.83
N VAL A 123 15.55 -2.21 -41.69
CA VAL A 123 17.01 -1.98 -41.72
C VAL A 123 17.62 -1.83 -40.32
N LEU A 124 16.82 -1.77 -39.25
CA LEU A 124 17.32 -1.60 -37.87
C LEU A 124 18.27 -2.73 -37.42
N GLY A 125 18.07 -3.96 -37.90
CA GLY A 125 18.96 -5.10 -37.62
C GLY A 125 20.41 -4.91 -38.08
N ASN A 126 20.66 -3.99 -39.02
CA ASN A 126 22.01 -3.61 -39.44
C ASN A 126 22.76 -2.72 -38.42
N PHE A 127 22.05 -2.19 -37.41
CA PHE A 127 22.56 -1.17 -36.49
C PHE A 127 22.43 -1.62 -35.02
N PRO A 128 23.24 -2.59 -34.55
CA PRO A 128 23.15 -3.15 -33.19
C PRO A 128 23.45 -2.15 -32.07
N SER A 129 23.89 -0.93 -32.40
CA SER A 129 24.04 0.18 -31.46
C SER A 129 22.70 0.88 -31.15
N ILE A 130 21.65 0.66 -31.93
CA ILE A 130 20.28 1.13 -31.65
C ILE A 130 19.61 0.10 -30.73
N VAL A 131 19.13 0.53 -29.56
CA VAL A 131 18.71 -0.37 -28.47
C VAL A 131 17.24 -0.28 -28.07
N GLY A 132 16.48 0.67 -28.63
CA GLY A 132 15.05 0.83 -28.35
C GLY A 132 14.38 1.81 -29.32
N GLY A 133 13.13 1.50 -29.69
CA GLY A 133 12.31 2.30 -30.60
C GLY A 133 11.01 2.81 -29.97
N VAL A 134 10.58 4.01 -30.33
CA VAL A 134 9.25 4.57 -29.98
C VAL A 134 8.49 4.91 -31.26
N VAL A 135 7.19 4.60 -31.33
CA VAL A 135 6.35 4.87 -32.51
C VAL A 135 5.02 5.50 -32.13
N TYR A 136 4.65 6.58 -32.81
CA TYR A 136 3.31 7.18 -32.74
C TYR A 136 2.50 6.81 -34.00
N ALA A 137 1.30 6.25 -33.81
CA ALA A 137 0.44 5.78 -34.90
C ALA A 137 -1.05 6.00 -34.56
N ASN A 138 -1.95 5.92 -35.53
CA ASN A 138 -3.39 5.91 -35.26
C ASN A 138 -3.88 4.48 -35.05
N SER A 139 -4.89 4.29 -34.19
CA SER A 139 -5.58 2.99 -34.05
C SER A 139 -6.40 2.61 -35.29
N SER A 140 -6.48 3.52 -36.27
CA SER A 140 -7.22 3.40 -37.53
C SER A 140 -6.34 3.40 -38.78
N ASP A 141 -5.01 3.37 -38.64
CA ASP A 141 -4.12 3.26 -39.80
C ASP A 141 -4.26 1.86 -40.43
N ASP A 142 -4.47 1.80 -41.75
CA ASP A 142 -4.59 0.54 -42.50
C ASP A 142 -3.29 -0.31 -42.44
N GLU A 143 -2.14 0.35 -42.24
CA GLU A 143 -0.85 -0.30 -41.99
C GLU A 143 -0.47 -0.20 -40.50
N SER A 144 -0.52 -1.33 -39.79
CA SER A 144 0.06 -1.44 -38.45
C SER A 144 1.58 -1.20 -38.47
N PRO A 145 2.18 -0.56 -37.46
CA PRO A 145 3.64 -0.42 -37.35
C PRO A 145 4.37 -1.75 -37.52
N LYS A 146 5.34 -1.81 -38.43
CA LYS A 146 6.18 -2.99 -38.68
C LYS A 146 6.92 -3.40 -37.40
N LYS A 147 7.07 -4.71 -37.20
CA LYS A 147 7.90 -5.27 -36.13
C LYS A 147 9.38 -5.02 -36.41
N ALA A 148 10.12 -4.60 -35.39
CA ALA A 148 11.58 -4.52 -35.42
C ALA A 148 12.21 -5.61 -34.52
N GLU A 149 13.52 -5.82 -34.66
CA GLU A 149 14.31 -6.75 -33.83
C GLU A 149 14.74 -6.15 -32.48
N ILE A 150 14.50 -4.86 -32.27
CA ILE A 150 14.74 -4.13 -31.02
C ILE A 150 13.45 -4.00 -30.19
N PRO A 151 13.51 -3.77 -28.87
CA PRO A 151 12.33 -3.42 -28.07
C PRO A 151 11.63 -2.17 -28.62
N VAL A 152 10.29 -2.18 -28.68
CA VAL A 152 9.50 -1.06 -29.22
C VAL A 152 8.36 -0.65 -28.28
N GLN A 153 8.17 0.66 -28.10
CA GLN A 153 7.04 1.28 -27.41
C GLN A 153 6.11 1.97 -28.42
N HIS A 154 4.82 1.69 -28.38
CA HIS A 154 3.81 2.28 -29.28
C HIS A 154 2.87 3.23 -28.53
N HIS A 155 2.56 4.38 -29.14
CA HIS A 155 1.53 5.32 -28.70
C HIS A 155 0.45 5.41 -29.77
N LEU A 156 -0.72 4.85 -29.49
CA LEU A 156 -1.83 4.75 -30.45
C LEU A 156 -2.92 5.77 -30.15
N ALA A 157 -3.19 6.67 -31.10
CA ALA A 157 -4.28 7.64 -31.02
C ALA A 157 -5.64 7.03 -31.43
N GLY A 158 -6.75 7.69 -31.07
CA GLY A 158 -8.10 7.31 -31.49
C GLY A 158 -8.70 6.10 -30.75
N GLN A 159 -9.96 5.81 -31.09
CA GLN A 159 -10.74 4.70 -30.50
C GLN A 159 -10.29 3.34 -31.07
N PRO A 160 -10.30 2.25 -30.28
CA PRO A 160 -9.88 0.93 -30.74
C PRO A 160 -10.89 0.32 -31.72
N ILE A 161 -10.44 -0.05 -32.92
CA ILE A 161 -11.32 -0.66 -33.95
C ILE A 161 -11.61 -2.14 -33.67
N SER A 162 -10.72 -2.87 -32.99
CA SER A 162 -10.98 -4.20 -32.45
C SER A 162 -9.93 -4.61 -31.40
N VAL A 163 -10.28 -5.58 -30.55
CA VAL A 163 -9.36 -6.18 -29.58
C VAL A 163 -8.34 -7.06 -30.32
N THR A 164 -7.14 -6.51 -30.56
CA THR A 164 -5.98 -7.27 -31.00
C THR A 164 -5.07 -7.56 -29.82
N GLY A 165 -4.63 -8.82 -29.70
CA GLY A 165 -3.86 -9.32 -28.56
C GLY A 165 -2.51 -8.62 -28.40
N LYS A 166 -1.96 -8.67 -27.18
CA LYS A 166 -0.62 -8.15 -26.88
C LYS A 166 0.41 -8.87 -27.76
N VAL A 167 1.26 -8.10 -28.45
CA VAL A 167 2.42 -8.63 -29.17
C VAL A 167 3.59 -8.66 -28.20
N ALA A 168 4.12 -9.86 -27.91
CA ALA A 168 5.26 -10.01 -27.02
C ALA A 168 6.46 -9.17 -27.49
N GLY A 169 7.03 -8.38 -26.57
CA GLY A 169 8.13 -7.44 -26.85
C GLY A 169 7.71 -6.02 -27.25
N VAL A 170 6.40 -5.69 -27.27
CA VAL A 170 5.90 -4.35 -27.65
C VAL A 170 5.03 -3.73 -26.55
N THR A 171 5.49 -2.62 -25.96
CA THR A 171 4.73 -1.89 -24.93
C THR A 171 3.77 -0.89 -25.60
N THR A 172 2.45 -1.10 -25.52
CA THR A 172 1.47 -0.24 -26.22
C THR A 172 0.63 0.60 -25.26
N TYR A 173 0.63 1.92 -25.45
CA TYR A 173 -0.27 2.88 -24.79
C TYR A 173 -1.32 3.39 -25.77
N ARG A 174 -2.54 3.67 -25.28
CA ARG A 174 -3.67 4.16 -26.08
C ARG A 174 -4.18 5.51 -25.57
N TYR A 175 -4.52 6.39 -26.50
CA TYR A 175 -4.97 7.76 -26.26
C TYR A 175 -6.33 7.97 -26.92
N ALA A 176 -7.38 7.41 -26.32
CA ALA A 176 -8.72 7.32 -26.92
C ALA A 176 -9.39 8.68 -27.21
N LYS A 177 -8.92 9.77 -26.58
CA LYS A 177 -9.36 11.16 -26.83
C LYS A 177 -8.51 11.90 -27.87
N ALA A 178 -7.32 11.40 -28.21
CA ALA A 178 -6.46 12.01 -29.21
C ALA A 178 -7.03 11.77 -30.61
N LYS A 179 -7.14 12.83 -31.41
CA LYS A 179 -7.70 12.78 -32.77
C LYS A 179 -6.81 12.02 -33.75
N SER A 180 -5.49 12.22 -33.65
CA SER A 180 -4.48 11.56 -34.47
C SER A 180 -3.16 11.41 -33.71
N SER A 181 -2.23 10.60 -34.24
CA SER A 181 -0.87 10.38 -33.72
C SER A 181 -0.07 11.67 -33.54
N ARG A 182 -0.44 12.72 -34.29
CA ARG A 182 0.13 14.06 -34.23
C ARG A 182 -0.14 14.79 -32.91
N PHE A 183 -0.91 14.21 -31.99
CA PHE A 183 -1.08 14.74 -30.64
C PHE A 183 0.27 15.02 -29.94
N ALA A 184 1.30 14.22 -30.25
CA ALA A 184 2.64 14.37 -29.70
C ALA A 184 3.62 15.17 -30.58
N THR A 185 3.16 15.72 -31.70
CA THR A 185 3.99 16.52 -32.61
C THR A 185 3.68 18.00 -32.44
N PRO A 186 4.60 18.81 -31.88
CA PRO A 186 4.37 20.25 -31.70
C PRO A 186 4.00 20.99 -32.98
N PHE A 187 3.25 22.08 -32.82
CA PHE A 187 2.87 23.01 -33.88
C PHE A 187 1.94 22.43 -34.96
N GLN A 188 1.13 21.42 -34.60
CA GLN A 188 0.09 20.82 -35.42
C GLN A 188 -1.30 21.08 -34.82
N ASP A 189 -2.36 21.13 -35.64
CA ASP A 189 -3.75 21.39 -35.19
C ASP A 189 -4.31 20.32 -34.23
N ASP A 190 -3.75 19.11 -34.27
CA ASP A 190 -4.13 17.97 -33.42
C ASP A 190 -3.26 17.83 -32.16
N PHE A 191 -2.27 18.72 -31.94
CA PHE A 191 -1.38 18.69 -30.79
C PHE A 191 -2.15 18.80 -29.46
N ASP A 192 -1.88 17.88 -28.52
CA ASP A 192 -2.43 17.90 -27.17
C ASP A 192 -1.28 17.86 -26.17
N TYR A 193 -1.02 18.99 -25.53
CA TYR A 193 0.09 19.17 -24.60
C TYR A 193 0.08 18.16 -23.44
N TRP A 194 -1.10 17.80 -22.93
CA TRP A 194 -1.21 16.92 -21.76
C TRP A 194 -1.02 15.45 -22.15
N ALA A 195 -1.58 15.05 -23.29
CA ALA A 195 -1.33 13.73 -23.86
C ALA A 195 0.14 13.58 -24.28
N GLU A 196 0.74 14.60 -24.89
CA GLU A 196 2.16 14.63 -25.26
C GLU A 196 3.05 14.51 -24.02
N SER A 197 2.85 15.35 -23.01
CA SER A 197 3.62 15.35 -21.75
C SER A 197 3.60 13.98 -21.07
N LEU A 198 2.42 13.34 -21.00
CA LEU A 198 2.28 11.97 -20.48
C LEU A 198 2.99 10.92 -21.36
N SER A 199 2.93 11.06 -22.69
CA SER A 199 3.65 10.17 -23.61
C SER A 199 5.17 10.34 -23.50
N HIS A 200 5.65 11.57 -23.30
CA HIS A 200 7.07 11.90 -23.15
C HIS A 200 7.65 11.29 -21.88
N THR A 201 6.91 11.37 -20.77
CA THR A 201 7.28 10.68 -19.51
C THR A 201 7.45 9.17 -19.75
N ARG A 202 6.54 8.55 -20.50
CA ARG A 202 6.60 7.12 -20.87
C ARG A 202 7.78 6.80 -21.80
N ASN A 203 8.13 7.72 -22.70
CA ASN A 203 9.32 7.59 -23.57
C ASN A 203 10.60 7.61 -22.73
N LEU A 204 10.72 8.54 -21.78
CA LEU A 204 11.90 8.65 -20.91
C LEU A 204 12.07 7.40 -20.05
N SER A 205 11.00 6.89 -19.44
CA SER A 205 11.03 5.64 -18.64
C SER A 205 11.39 4.40 -19.47
N PHE A 206 11.12 4.40 -20.78
CA PHE A 206 11.45 3.31 -21.68
C PHE A 206 12.87 3.42 -22.26
N LEU A 207 13.26 4.61 -22.74
CA LEU A 207 14.54 4.82 -23.42
C LEU A 207 15.72 4.93 -22.47
N LYS A 208 15.60 5.66 -21.33
CA LYS A 208 16.75 5.88 -20.41
C LYS A 208 17.37 4.56 -19.93
N PRO A 209 16.61 3.52 -19.50
CA PRO A 209 17.20 2.23 -19.08
C PRO A 209 17.88 1.47 -20.23
N LEU A 210 17.32 1.48 -21.43
CA LEU A 210 17.91 0.80 -22.60
C LEU A 210 19.23 1.47 -23.03
N MET A 211 19.22 2.80 -23.07
CA MET A 211 20.35 3.64 -23.48
C MET A 211 21.39 3.87 -22.36
N ASN A 212 21.07 3.50 -21.12
CA ASN A 212 21.84 3.79 -19.90
C ASN A 212 22.01 5.30 -19.62
N GLY A 213 20.95 6.09 -19.85
CA GLY A 213 20.92 7.52 -19.54
C GLY A 213 20.26 8.40 -20.62
N PRO A 214 20.39 9.73 -20.52
CA PRO A 214 21.08 10.44 -19.45
C PRO A 214 20.25 10.47 -18.15
N TYR A 215 20.94 10.31 -17.03
CA TYR A 215 20.38 10.45 -15.69
C TYR A 215 20.89 11.74 -15.05
N PHE A 216 20.03 12.38 -14.26
CA PHE A 216 20.29 13.61 -13.53
C PHE A 216 19.74 13.45 -12.11
N ASP A 217 20.43 14.03 -11.13
CA ASP A 217 19.96 14.07 -9.76
C ASP A 217 18.88 15.16 -9.63
N LEU A 218 17.61 14.73 -9.72
CA LEU A 218 16.47 15.63 -9.69
C LEU A 218 16.32 16.33 -8.33
N GLU A 219 16.70 15.67 -7.23
CA GLU A 219 16.63 16.27 -5.89
C GLU A 219 17.64 17.41 -5.78
N SER A 220 18.90 17.18 -6.15
CA SER A 220 19.92 18.24 -6.16
C SER A 220 19.54 19.43 -7.06
N ILE A 221 18.79 19.20 -8.14
CA ILE A 221 18.30 20.27 -9.04
C ILE A 221 17.20 21.11 -8.37
N TRP A 222 16.29 20.47 -7.64
CA TRP A 222 15.19 21.15 -6.95
C TRP A 222 15.64 21.84 -5.66
N ASP A 223 16.53 21.20 -4.90
CA ASP A 223 17.18 21.78 -3.73
C ASP A 223 18.11 22.96 -4.13
N GLU A 224 18.73 22.94 -5.32
CA GLU A 224 19.42 24.13 -5.88
C GLU A 224 18.42 25.26 -6.18
N HIS A 225 17.28 24.95 -6.80
CA HIS A 225 16.30 25.97 -7.18
C HIS A 225 15.74 26.70 -5.97
N THR A 226 15.20 25.94 -5.01
CA THR A 226 14.62 26.47 -3.76
C THR A 226 15.66 27.20 -2.90
N TYR A 227 16.92 26.76 -2.91
CA TYR A 227 18.01 27.47 -2.24
C TYR A 227 18.19 28.90 -2.78
N TYR A 228 18.19 29.10 -4.11
CA TYR A 228 18.29 30.44 -4.69
C TYR A 228 17.03 31.29 -4.48
N GLU A 229 15.84 30.68 -4.38
CA GLU A 229 14.59 31.41 -4.11
C GLU A 229 14.46 31.89 -2.66
N PHE A 230 14.70 31.00 -1.69
CA PHE A 230 14.35 31.25 -0.29
C PHE A 230 15.54 31.68 0.58
N ALA A 231 16.71 31.05 0.39
CA ALA A 231 17.91 31.31 1.20
C ALA A 231 18.77 32.44 0.62
N ASP A 232 19.27 32.28 -0.60
CA ASP A 232 20.14 33.27 -1.27
C ASP A 232 19.35 34.44 -1.90
N ARG A 233 18.04 34.27 -2.12
CA ARG A 233 17.09 35.25 -2.68
C ARG A 233 17.60 35.93 -3.97
N SER A 234 18.05 35.12 -4.93
CA SER A 234 18.78 35.54 -6.13
C SER A 234 18.03 35.21 -7.43
N VAL A 235 17.22 36.17 -7.91
CA VAL A 235 16.40 36.06 -9.15
C VAL A 235 17.20 35.53 -10.34
N GLU A 236 18.43 36.00 -10.55
CA GLU A 236 19.24 35.59 -11.70
C GLU A 236 19.67 34.12 -11.60
N HIS A 237 19.99 33.65 -10.40
CA HIS A 237 20.41 32.26 -10.16
C HIS A 237 19.22 31.31 -10.16
N THR A 238 18.08 31.67 -9.57
CA THR A 238 16.78 30.96 -9.72
C THR A 238 16.45 30.77 -11.20
N MET A 239 16.44 31.86 -11.98
CA MET A 239 16.20 31.79 -13.42
C MET A 239 17.30 31.01 -14.18
N SER A 240 18.48 30.78 -13.60
CA SER A 240 19.56 30.01 -14.22
C SER A 240 19.43 28.48 -14.04
N THR A 241 18.52 28.01 -13.19
CA THR A 241 18.18 26.57 -13.06
C THR A 241 17.00 26.18 -13.96
N MET A 242 16.35 27.15 -14.60
CA MET A 242 15.23 26.94 -15.52
C MET A 242 15.66 26.82 -16.99
N VAL A 243 14.79 26.25 -17.83
CA VAL A 243 14.92 26.18 -19.31
C VAL A 243 14.74 27.55 -20.00
N ASP A 244 14.74 27.58 -21.34
CA ASP A 244 14.56 28.83 -22.10
C ASP A 244 13.11 29.38 -22.03
N GLN A 245 12.09 28.51 -21.95
CA GLN A 245 10.70 28.91 -21.74
C GLN A 245 10.07 28.17 -20.55
N PRO A 246 10.33 28.61 -19.31
CA PRO A 246 9.76 28.01 -18.11
C PRO A 246 8.34 28.52 -17.84
N TYR A 247 7.61 27.79 -16.99
CA TYR A 247 6.27 28.13 -16.54
C TYR A 247 6.11 27.81 -15.06
N VAL A 248 5.62 28.77 -14.29
CA VAL A 248 5.23 28.59 -12.88
C VAL A 248 3.78 29.02 -12.73
N ASN A 249 2.98 28.22 -12.02
CA ASN A 249 1.61 28.55 -11.65
C ASN A 249 1.31 28.18 -10.20
N HIS A 250 1.02 29.21 -9.42
CA HIS A 250 0.37 29.11 -8.13
C HIS A 250 -1.14 28.97 -8.33
N VAL A 251 -1.62 27.72 -8.33
CA VAL A 251 -2.98 27.35 -8.76
C VAL A 251 -4.08 28.14 -8.05
N PRO A 252 -4.05 28.41 -6.73
CA PRO A 252 -5.15 29.08 -6.04
C PRO A 252 -5.26 30.58 -6.33
N THR A 253 -4.16 31.26 -6.68
CA THR A 253 -4.12 32.70 -6.95
C THR A 253 -3.91 33.05 -8.42
N LEU A 254 -3.63 32.05 -9.27
CA LEU A 254 -3.24 32.21 -10.68
C LEU A 254 -2.03 33.13 -10.87
N THR A 255 -1.12 33.15 -9.89
CA THR A 255 0.13 33.92 -9.94
C THR A 255 1.30 33.06 -10.44
N GLY A 256 2.38 33.70 -10.89
CA GLY A 256 3.49 33.04 -11.58
C GLY A 256 3.80 33.71 -12.91
N GLY A 257 4.18 32.93 -13.92
CA GLY A 257 4.48 33.46 -15.25
C GLY A 257 4.87 32.38 -16.27
N ILE A 258 4.68 32.69 -17.55
CA ILE A 258 5.08 31.86 -18.70
C ILE A 258 6.20 32.59 -19.45
N GLY A 259 7.28 31.86 -19.75
CA GLY A 259 8.48 32.39 -20.39
C GLY A 259 9.36 33.22 -19.46
N ARG A 260 10.64 33.36 -19.83
CA ARG A 260 11.66 33.92 -18.92
C ARG A 260 11.41 35.36 -18.52
N ALA A 261 10.95 36.22 -19.43
CA ALA A 261 10.79 37.65 -19.12
C ALA A 261 9.64 37.92 -18.13
N PRO A 262 8.40 37.40 -18.34
CA PRO A 262 7.33 37.53 -17.36
C PRO A 262 7.68 36.89 -16.02
N LEU A 263 8.28 35.68 -16.03
CA LEU A 263 8.64 34.99 -14.79
C LEU A 263 9.77 35.69 -14.02
N THR A 264 10.77 36.25 -14.72
CA THR A 264 11.82 37.11 -14.12
C THR A 264 11.24 38.38 -13.49
N GLN A 265 10.17 38.92 -14.06
CA GLN A 265 9.46 40.07 -13.49
C GLN A 265 8.66 39.66 -12.24
N PHE A 266 7.94 38.54 -12.30
CA PHE A 266 7.22 37.97 -11.16
C PHE A 266 8.17 37.67 -9.98
N TYR A 267 9.27 36.95 -10.21
CA TYR A 267 10.22 36.62 -9.17
C TYR A 267 10.84 37.86 -8.50
N ARG A 268 11.21 38.87 -9.29
CA ARG A 268 11.81 40.11 -8.77
C ARG A 268 10.82 40.98 -8.00
N ASN A 269 9.57 41.06 -8.45
CA ASN A 269 8.64 42.08 -7.96
C ASN A 269 7.55 41.54 -7.02
N ASN A 270 7.28 40.24 -7.04
CA ASN A 270 6.09 39.66 -6.39
C ASN A 270 6.38 38.41 -5.53
N PHE A 271 7.49 37.70 -5.73
CA PHE A 271 7.80 36.45 -5.00
C PHE A 271 9.04 36.53 -4.08
N ILE A 272 10.25 36.45 -4.63
CA ILE A 272 11.50 36.17 -3.88
C ILE A 272 11.73 37.16 -2.73
N PHE A 273 11.49 38.45 -2.96
CA PHE A 273 11.68 39.51 -1.96
C PHE A 273 10.42 39.86 -1.16
N SER A 274 9.26 39.29 -1.52
CA SER A 274 7.99 39.45 -0.80
C SER A 274 7.87 38.47 0.37
N ASN A 275 8.60 37.37 0.33
CA ASN A 275 8.63 36.36 1.39
C ASN A 275 9.12 36.96 2.73
N SER A 276 8.60 36.42 3.83
CA SER A 276 8.91 36.92 5.16
C SER A 276 10.29 36.41 5.59
N ASP A 277 10.90 37.06 6.58
CA ASP A 277 12.28 36.69 6.98
C ASP A 277 12.30 35.46 7.92
N ASP A 278 11.13 35.05 8.40
CA ASP A 278 10.84 33.83 9.14
C ASP A 278 10.14 32.75 8.28
N THR A 279 10.16 32.89 6.94
CA THR A 279 9.60 31.88 6.03
C THR A 279 10.36 30.54 6.15
N GLU A 280 9.64 29.46 6.41
CA GLU A 280 10.17 28.09 6.54
C GLU A 280 9.34 27.12 5.68
N LEU A 281 10.04 26.17 5.04
CA LEU A 281 9.45 25.04 4.30
C LEU A 281 9.67 23.75 5.08
N GLU A 282 8.65 23.20 5.73
CA GLU A 282 8.72 21.90 6.40
C GLU A 282 8.29 20.80 5.43
N LEU A 283 9.25 20.10 4.81
CA LEU A 283 8.98 18.97 3.92
C LEU A 283 8.34 17.80 4.70
N ILE A 284 7.18 17.35 4.23
CA ILE A 284 6.42 16.22 4.80
C ILE A 284 6.63 14.96 3.95
N SER A 285 6.58 15.07 2.63
CA SER A 285 6.84 13.96 1.70
C SER A 285 7.44 14.45 0.39
N ARG A 286 8.21 13.58 -0.28
CA ARG A 286 8.81 13.80 -1.60
C ARG A 286 8.65 12.55 -2.45
N THR A 287 8.12 12.70 -3.66
CA THR A 287 7.98 11.62 -4.66
C THR A 287 8.75 11.99 -5.92
N ILE A 288 9.59 11.07 -6.43
CA ILE A 288 10.50 11.34 -7.55
C ILE A 288 10.11 10.45 -8.74
N GLY A 289 9.85 11.06 -9.88
CA GLY A 289 9.63 10.40 -11.16
C GLY A 289 10.86 10.46 -12.08
N ILE A 290 10.72 10.03 -13.33
CA ILE A 290 11.81 10.04 -14.34
C ILE A 290 12.17 11.45 -14.85
N ASP A 291 11.29 12.42 -14.59
CA ASP A 291 11.26 13.78 -15.14
C ASP A 291 10.59 14.82 -14.19
N ARG A 292 10.32 14.47 -12.92
CA ARG A 292 9.60 15.35 -11.99
C ARG A 292 9.80 15.00 -10.52
N ILE A 293 9.54 15.98 -9.67
CA ILE A 293 9.38 15.87 -8.23
C ILE A 293 7.97 16.29 -7.84
N VAL A 294 7.40 15.63 -6.83
CA VAL A 294 6.21 16.08 -6.12
C VAL A 294 6.55 16.21 -4.64
N ASP A 295 6.60 17.43 -4.14
CA ASP A 295 6.83 17.72 -2.72
C ASP A 295 5.51 18.09 -2.04
N GLU A 296 5.24 17.46 -0.90
CA GLU A 296 4.24 17.87 0.07
C GLU A 296 4.95 18.54 1.24
N PHE A 297 4.60 19.79 1.57
CA PHE A 297 5.28 20.55 2.63
C PHE A 297 4.32 21.50 3.35
N ILE A 298 4.69 21.94 4.55
CA ILE A 298 3.98 23.01 5.28
C ILE A 298 4.75 24.31 5.08
N TYR A 299 4.10 25.28 4.42
CA TYR A 299 4.62 26.65 4.28
C TYR A 299 4.29 27.45 5.54
N LYS A 300 5.32 27.96 6.22
CA LYS A 300 5.20 28.74 7.47
C LYS A 300 5.73 30.15 7.29
N PHE A 301 5.06 31.14 7.85
CA PHE A 301 5.53 32.53 7.90
C PHE A 301 4.67 33.40 8.84
N THR A 302 5.20 34.55 9.28
CA THR A 302 4.40 35.66 9.81
C THR A 302 4.05 36.63 8.70
N HIS A 303 2.77 36.93 8.48
CA HIS A 303 2.30 37.88 7.45
C HIS A 303 2.60 39.35 7.83
N ASN A 304 3.88 39.72 7.84
CA ASN A 304 4.41 41.03 8.24
C ASN A 304 4.79 41.94 7.05
N LYS A 305 4.75 41.41 5.82
CA LYS A 305 4.96 42.08 4.53
C LYS A 305 3.79 41.75 3.59
N ILE A 306 3.69 42.45 2.46
CA ILE A 306 2.71 42.13 1.42
C ILE A 306 3.20 40.89 0.66
N VAL A 307 2.45 39.79 0.72
CA VAL A 307 2.79 38.52 0.07
C VAL A 307 1.84 38.27 -1.11
N ASP A 308 1.94 39.13 -2.14
CA ASP A 308 0.94 39.20 -3.24
C ASP A 308 0.76 37.89 -4.03
N TRP A 309 1.76 37.01 -4.04
CA TRP A 309 1.65 35.71 -4.71
C TRP A 309 0.73 34.72 -3.97
N LEU A 310 0.58 34.87 -2.65
CA LEU A 310 -0.20 34.01 -1.76
C LEU A 310 -1.55 34.65 -1.39
N VAL A 311 -1.55 35.96 -1.15
CA VAL A 311 -2.72 36.75 -0.73
C VAL A 311 -2.74 38.11 -1.44
N PRO A 312 -3.02 38.13 -2.77
CA PRO A 312 -2.93 39.33 -3.59
C PRO A 312 -3.78 40.50 -3.07
N GLY A 313 -3.13 41.64 -2.85
CA GLY A 313 -3.79 42.88 -2.39
C GLY A 313 -4.17 42.92 -0.91
N ILE A 314 -3.78 41.93 -0.10
CA ILE A 314 -4.03 41.92 1.34
C ILE A 314 -2.82 42.56 2.07
N PRO A 315 -3.03 43.60 2.91
CA PRO A 315 -1.94 44.21 3.68
C PRO A 315 -1.50 43.30 4.84
N PRO A 316 -0.30 43.54 5.42
CA PRO A 316 0.21 42.74 6.55
C PRO A 316 -0.79 42.61 7.70
N THR A 317 -1.16 41.37 8.05
CA THR A 317 -2.07 41.06 9.17
C THR A 317 -1.33 40.74 10.46
N PHE A 318 0.00 40.55 10.39
CA PHE A 318 0.88 40.13 11.50
C PHE A 318 0.47 38.79 12.16
N LYS A 319 -0.33 37.99 11.45
CA LYS A 319 -0.69 36.62 11.85
C LYS A 319 0.41 35.64 11.44
N TYR A 320 0.69 34.69 12.32
CA TYR A 320 1.50 33.52 11.97
C TYR A 320 0.61 32.48 11.28
N VAL A 321 1.11 31.91 10.18
CA VAL A 321 0.34 31.08 9.26
C VAL A 321 1.15 29.82 8.92
N GLU A 322 0.53 28.65 9.04
CA GLU A 322 1.08 27.34 8.66
C GLU A 322 0.11 26.62 7.72
N VAL A 323 0.47 26.41 6.45
CA VAL A 323 -0.46 25.92 5.43
C VAL A 323 0.13 24.72 4.67
N PRO A 324 -0.61 23.61 4.50
CA PRO A 324 -0.25 22.51 3.61
C PRO A 324 -0.17 22.95 2.14
N PHE A 325 0.95 22.63 1.50
CA PHE A 325 1.26 22.90 0.10
C PHE A 325 1.63 21.59 -0.61
N THR A 326 1.32 21.54 -1.91
CA THR A 326 1.81 20.51 -2.84
C THR A 326 2.43 21.20 -4.05
N ALA A 327 3.72 20.95 -4.32
CA ALA A 327 4.40 21.42 -5.52
C ALA A 327 4.68 20.24 -6.46
N VAL A 328 4.23 20.36 -7.72
CA VAL A 328 4.58 19.44 -8.82
C VAL A 328 5.58 20.15 -9.70
N VAL A 329 6.84 19.71 -9.65
CA VAL A 329 8.00 20.33 -10.31
C VAL A 329 8.47 19.41 -11.43
N ASN A 330 8.35 19.83 -12.68
CA ASN A 330 8.81 19.08 -13.84
C ASN A 330 10.19 19.57 -14.32
N ILE A 331 11.08 18.62 -14.55
CA ILE A 331 12.49 18.82 -14.91
C ILE A 331 12.75 18.18 -16.28
N ARG A 332 13.50 18.89 -17.12
CA ARG A 332 13.97 18.46 -18.44
C ARG A 332 15.50 18.48 -18.42
N GLY A 333 16.11 17.32 -18.54
CA GLY A 333 17.56 17.18 -18.33
C GLY A 333 17.99 17.66 -16.93
N ASP A 334 18.75 18.75 -16.87
CA ASP A 334 19.22 19.39 -15.63
C ASP A 334 18.54 20.72 -15.29
N ARG A 335 17.32 20.96 -15.79
CA ARG A 335 16.61 22.24 -15.65
C ARG A 335 15.11 22.11 -15.40
N LEU A 336 14.56 22.96 -14.54
CA LEU A 336 13.12 23.07 -14.35
C LEU A 336 12.47 23.66 -15.61
N TYR A 337 11.33 23.10 -16.02
CA TYR A 337 10.51 23.70 -17.06
C TYR A 337 9.10 24.09 -16.59
N HIS A 338 8.40 23.23 -15.85
CA HIS A 338 7.08 23.55 -15.31
C HIS A 338 7.05 23.41 -13.78
N GLU A 339 6.28 24.26 -13.12
CA GLU A 339 5.93 24.12 -11.72
C GLU A 339 4.45 24.45 -11.49
N HIS A 340 3.76 23.57 -10.78
CA HIS A 340 2.40 23.81 -10.30
C HIS A 340 2.38 23.69 -8.77
N ILE A 341 2.15 24.80 -8.07
CA ILE A 341 2.02 24.82 -6.61
C ILE A 341 0.54 25.01 -6.24
N SER A 342 0.04 24.15 -5.36
CA SER A 342 -1.34 24.16 -4.87
C SER A 342 -1.39 24.17 -3.34
N TRP A 343 -2.39 24.85 -2.80
CA TRP A 343 -2.72 24.92 -1.37
C TRP A 343 -4.22 25.27 -1.22
N ASP A 344 -4.77 25.19 -0.01
CA ASP A 344 -6.14 25.67 0.25
C ASP A 344 -6.14 27.16 0.63
N GLN A 345 -6.71 28.00 -0.24
CA GLN A 345 -6.86 29.44 0.02
C GLN A 345 -7.82 29.72 1.20
N GLY A 346 -8.77 28.84 1.48
CA GLY A 346 -9.65 28.96 2.65
C GLY A 346 -8.85 28.93 3.94
N THR A 347 -8.00 27.91 4.10
CA THR A 347 -7.08 27.72 5.23
C THR A 347 -6.19 28.94 5.46
N VAL A 348 -5.65 29.56 4.39
CA VAL A 348 -4.86 30.79 4.47
C VAL A 348 -5.70 31.94 5.06
N LEU A 349 -6.91 32.16 4.54
CA LEU A 349 -7.78 33.27 4.95
C LEU A 349 -8.35 33.09 6.37
N VAL A 350 -8.61 31.86 6.81
CA VAL A 350 -8.99 31.56 8.19
C VAL A 350 -7.86 31.91 9.16
N GLN A 351 -6.63 31.48 8.89
CA GLN A 351 -5.49 31.78 9.78
C GLN A 351 -5.09 33.27 9.82
N MET A 352 -5.52 34.06 8.82
CA MET A 352 -5.34 35.51 8.80
C MET A 352 -6.48 36.30 9.47
N ASP A 353 -7.49 35.65 10.04
CA ASP A 353 -8.75 36.23 10.55
C ASP A 353 -9.55 37.01 9.47
N LEU A 354 -9.50 36.56 8.20
CA LEU A 354 -10.16 37.22 7.06
C LEU A 354 -11.37 36.45 6.50
N MET A 355 -11.57 35.20 6.91
CA MET A 355 -12.73 34.38 6.54
C MET A 355 -13.71 34.27 7.71
N PRO A 356 -14.97 34.73 7.58
CA PRO A 356 -16.02 34.49 8.57
C PRO A 356 -16.28 32.99 8.77
N GLU A 357 -16.56 32.58 10.01
CA GLU A 357 -16.88 31.19 10.33
C GLU A 357 -18.25 30.75 9.74
N TYR A 358 -19.18 31.68 9.62
CA TYR A 358 -20.51 31.47 9.04
C TYR A 358 -20.72 32.41 7.85
N LEU A 359 -21.38 31.89 6.81
CA LEU A 359 -21.81 32.67 5.64
C LEU A 359 -23.31 32.51 5.41
N PRO A 360 -24.00 33.55 4.91
CA PRO A 360 -25.42 33.46 4.57
C PRO A 360 -25.64 32.45 3.45
N PHE A 361 -26.71 31.65 3.58
CA PHE A 361 -27.16 30.73 2.55
C PHE A 361 -28.16 31.46 1.61
N PRO A 362 -27.80 31.74 0.34
CA PRO A 362 -28.58 32.66 -0.50
C PRO A 362 -29.74 32.00 -1.25
N HIS A 363 -29.93 30.68 -1.12
CA HIS A 363 -30.95 29.93 -1.84
C HIS A 363 -32.16 29.63 -0.95
N ALA A 364 -33.35 29.58 -1.54
CA ALA A 364 -34.56 29.21 -0.81
C ALA A 364 -34.52 27.73 -0.42
N VAL A 365 -34.85 27.42 0.85
CA VAL A 365 -34.95 26.04 1.34
C VAL A 365 -36.42 25.67 1.54
N GLU A 366 -36.81 24.47 1.11
CA GLU A 366 -38.18 23.98 1.26
C GLU A 366 -38.53 23.81 2.75
N GLY A 367 -39.65 24.39 3.18
CA GLY A 367 -40.06 24.42 4.60
C GLY A 367 -39.48 25.57 5.44
N GLN A 368 -38.68 26.49 4.87
CA GLN A 368 -38.13 27.65 5.57
C GLN A 368 -39.24 28.60 6.09
N PRO A 369 -39.24 28.98 7.39
CA PRO A 369 -40.24 29.91 7.93
C PRO A 369 -40.15 31.32 7.29
N PRO A 370 -41.29 31.96 6.94
CA PRO A 370 -41.28 33.31 6.37
C PRO A 370 -40.61 34.33 7.30
N GLY A 371 -39.60 35.04 6.79
CA GLY A 371 -38.86 36.06 7.56
C GLY A 371 -37.64 35.55 8.33
N THR A 372 -37.28 34.27 8.21
CA THR A 372 -36.00 33.74 8.70
C THR A 372 -34.95 33.73 7.60
N ALA A 373 -33.71 34.05 7.95
CA ALA A 373 -32.55 33.88 7.07
C ALA A 373 -31.74 32.66 7.54
N LEU A 374 -31.06 32.00 6.59
CA LEU A 374 -30.22 30.84 6.87
C LEU A 374 -28.76 31.21 6.72
N GLU A 375 -27.93 30.64 7.58
CA GLU A 375 -26.47 30.67 7.48
C GLU A 375 -25.90 29.26 7.62
N TYR A 376 -24.71 29.04 7.07
CA TYR A 376 -24.00 27.77 7.16
C TYR A 376 -22.56 28.03 7.62
N ARG A 377 -22.03 27.10 8.43
CA ARG A 377 -20.63 27.13 8.83
C ARG A 377 -19.76 26.79 7.62
N VAL A 378 -18.77 27.62 7.34
CA VAL A 378 -17.87 27.43 6.18
C VAL A 378 -17.06 26.13 6.38
N PRO A 379 -17.01 25.20 5.42
CA PRO A 379 -16.34 23.91 5.56
C PRO A 379 -14.82 24.04 5.35
N VAL A 380 -14.18 24.90 6.13
CA VAL A 380 -12.76 25.24 6.09
C VAL A 380 -12.21 25.26 7.52
N THR A 381 -10.94 24.89 7.69
CA THR A 381 -10.20 24.91 8.96
C THR A 381 -8.92 25.73 8.82
N GLY A 382 -8.32 26.14 9.93
CA GLY A 382 -7.06 26.88 9.95
C GLY A 382 -5.86 25.97 10.13
N ALA A 383 -5.04 26.26 11.14
CA ALA A 383 -3.80 25.55 11.45
C ALA A 383 -4.02 24.07 11.81
N GLU A 384 -5.27 23.66 12.08
CA GLU A 384 -5.68 22.27 12.24
C GLU A 384 -5.30 21.40 11.03
N THR A 385 -5.30 21.98 9.82
CA THR A 385 -4.91 21.27 8.58
C THR A 385 -3.43 20.86 8.59
N ALA A 386 -2.54 21.81 8.89
CA ALA A 386 -1.11 21.60 9.05
C ALA A 386 -0.81 20.65 10.22
N ALA A 387 -1.50 20.81 11.36
CA ALA A 387 -1.38 19.91 12.49
C ALA A 387 -1.77 18.46 12.15
N LYS A 388 -2.87 18.27 11.41
CA LYS A 388 -3.37 16.95 10.99
C LYS A 388 -2.46 16.26 9.98
N MET A 389 -1.81 17.04 9.12
CA MET A 389 -0.80 16.56 8.17
C MET A 389 0.48 16.11 8.90
N ARG A 390 0.95 16.89 9.87
CA ARG A 390 2.16 16.65 10.66
C ARG A 390 1.99 15.48 11.65
N ASP A 391 0.84 15.38 12.30
CA ASP A 391 0.44 14.22 13.10
C ASP A 391 -1.03 13.85 12.81
N ARG A 392 -1.23 12.67 12.22
CA ARG A 392 -2.54 12.10 11.90
C ARG A 392 -3.52 12.01 13.10
N ASN A 393 -3.03 12.08 14.34
CA ASN A 393 -3.84 12.02 15.57
C ASN A 393 -4.17 13.40 16.18
N SER A 394 -3.55 14.49 15.72
CA SER A 394 -3.63 15.81 16.38
C SER A 394 -5.03 16.44 16.35
N VAL A 395 -5.79 16.18 15.27
CA VAL A 395 -7.15 16.68 15.05
C VAL A 395 -8.05 15.51 14.68
N ALA A 396 -9.27 15.48 15.23
CA ALA A 396 -10.25 14.45 14.90
C ALA A 396 -10.63 14.50 13.41
N SER A 397 -10.60 13.35 12.73
CA SER A 397 -11.20 13.22 11.40
C SER A 397 -12.73 13.40 11.48
N ASN A 398 -13.39 13.71 10.36
CA ASN A 398 -14.85 13.72 10.21
C ASN A 398 -15.63 14.80 11.00
N SER A 399 -14.95 15.67 11.77
CA SER A 399 -15.60 16.74 12.56
C SER A 399 -16.45 17.72 11.72
N MET A 400 -16.04 18.01 10.49
CA MET A 400 -16.82 18.87 9.56
C MET A 400 -18.19 18.29 9.18
N PHE A 401 -18.39 16.96 9.25
CA PHE A 401 -19.70 16.36 8.94
C PHE A 401 -20.78 16.69 9.98
N SER A 402 -20.42 17.22 11.16
CA SER A 402 -21.39 17.69 12.14
C SER A 402 -21.90 19.11 11.87
N TYR A 403 -21.45 19.77 10.80
CA TYR A 403 -21.84 21.15 10.51
C TYR A 403 -23.28 21.17 9.98
N GLN A 404 -24.12 22.01 10.58
CA GLN A 404 -25.52 22.20 10.21
C GLN A 404 -25.77 23.65 9.84
N ALA A 405 -26.72 23.87 8.92
CA ALA A 405 -27.23 25.21 8.65
C ALA A 405 -28.12 25.67 9.82
N CYS A 406 -28.00 26.94 10.20
CA CYS A 406 -28.76 27.54 11.29
C CYS A 406 -29.66 28.66 10.76
N SER A 407 -30.84 28.80 11.36
CA SER A 407 -31.78 29.89 11.06
C SER A 407 -31.64 31.02 12.06
N TYR A 408 -31.57 32.26 11.59
CA TYR A 408 -31.63 33.45 12.45
C TYR A 408 -32.82 34.34 12.09
N ASP A 409 -33.36 35.03 13.11
CA ASP A 409 -34.45 35.99 12.94
C ASP A 409 -33.91 37.26 12.26
N SER A 410 -34.41 37.58 11.06
CA SER A 410 -34.03 38.80 10.33
C SER A 410 -34.61 40.10 10.93
N PHE A 411 -35.09 40.06 12.17
CA PHE A 411 -35.90 41.09 12.82
C PHE A 411 -35.17 41.98 13.83
N LEU A 412 -33.89 41.72 14.09
CA LEU A 412 -32.99 42.68 14.73
C LEU A 412 -32.19 43.40 13.64
N GLY A 413 -32.39 44.72 13.55
CA GLY A 413 -31.77 45.51 12.50
C GLY A 413 -30.29 45.73 12.73
N THR A 414 -29.50 45.55 11.65
CA THR A 414 -28.29 46.32 11.34
C THR A 414 -27.38 46.71 12.51
N GLU A 415 -26.76 45.75 13.17
CA GLU A 415 -25.49 45.88 13.90
C GLU A 415 -24.87 44.48 14.04
N GLU A 416 -23.53 44.37 14.10
CA GLU A 416 -22.73 43.12 14.23
C GLU A 416 -22.43 42.23 13.00
N TRP A 417 -22.84 42.59 11.78
CA TRP A 417 -21.98 42.27 10.61
C TRP A 417 -21.02 43.42 10.37
N PRO A 418 -19.71 43.19 10.15
CA PRO A 418 -18.79 44.26 9.78
C PRO A 418 -19.34 44.97 8.54
N GLN A 419 -19.67 46.27 8.65
CA GLN A 419 -20.23 47.05 7.53
C GLN A 419 -19.39 46.89 6.26
N ALA A 420 -18.07 46.71 6.40
CA ALA A 420 -17.16 46.39 5.31
C ALA A 420 -17.56 45.16 4.46
N ILE A 421 -18.09 44.07 5.04
CA ILE A 421 -18.46 42.85 4.27
C ILE A 421 -19.75 43.09 3.48
N VAL A 422 -20.78 43.61 4.15
CA VAL A 422 -22.07 43.96 3.51
C VAL A 422 -21.87 45.04 2.45
N GLU A 423 -21.08 46.07 2.74
CA GLU A 423 -20.67 47.05 1.74
C GLU A 423 -19.79 46.46 0.66
N THR A 424 -18.94 45.46 0.91
CA THR A 424 -18.13 44.83 -0.15
C THR A 424 -19.02 44.05 -1.10
N ILE A 425 -19.93 43.21 -0.60
CA ILE A 425 -20.93 42.49 -1.41
C ILE A 425 -21.75 43.50 -2.23
N GLN A 426 -22.30 44.54 -1.60
CA GLN A 426 -23.07 45.58 -2.28
C GLN A 426 -22.22 46.45 -3.24
N ARG A 427 -20.93 46.67 -2.97
CA ARG A 427 -19.99 47.36 -3.87
C ARG A 427 -19.56 46.47 -5.03
N GLN A 428 -19.60 45.14 -4.87
CA GLN A 428 -19.26 44.15 -5.90
C GLN A 428 -20.47 43.94 -6.83
N GLU A 429 -21.68 43.84 -6.28
CA GLU A 429 -22.94 43.97 -7.02
C GLU A 429 -23.07 45.33 -7.72
N LYS A 430 -22.70 46.44 -7.06
CA LYS A 430 -22.63 47.76 -7.72
C LYS A 430 -21.55 47.84 -8.79
N ARG A 431 -20.34 47.30 -8.60
CA ARG A 431 -19.30 47.29 -9.64
C ARG A 431 -19.76 46.50 -10.87
N ASN A 432 -20.38 45.34 -10.65
CA ASN A 432 -20.96 44.51 -11.70
C ASN A 432 -22.16 45.17 -12.42
N SER A 433 -22.79 46.19 -11.81
CA SER A 433 -23.93 46.93 -12.40
C SER A 433 -23.63 48.40 -12.78
N SER A 434 -22.44 48.94 -12.50
CA SER A 434 -22.11 50.37 -12.73
C SER A 434 -20.72 50.64 -13.32
N SER A 435 -20.12 49.66 -14.02
CA SER A 435 -18.88 49.85 -14.79
C SER A 435 -19.07 49.72 -16.32
N PRO A 436 -19.37 50.82 -17.04
CA PRO A 436 -19.26 50.87 -18.50
C PRO A 436 -17.96 51.56 -18.96
N SER A 437 -16.90 50.78 -19.21
CA SER A 437 -15.72 51.03 -20.08
C SER A 437 -14.66 49.96 -19.77
N SER A 438 -13.85 49.44 -20.70
CA SER A 438 -13.55 49.76 -22.11
C SER A 438 -13.93 48.60 -23.06
N SER A 439 -14.69 48.82 -24.13
CA SER A 439 -14.20 49.13 -25.51
C SER A 439 -13.27 48.03 -26.08
N TRP A 440 -13.55 47.42 -27.24
CA TRP A 440 -14.15 48.03 -28.43
C TRP A 440 -15.49 47.45 -28.91
N PHE A 441 -16.46 48.36 -29.07
CA PHE A 441 -17.61 48.23 -29.96
C PHE A 441 -17.24 48.62 -31.39
N VAL A 442 -18.14 48.34 -32.34
CA VAL A 442 -18.74 49.27 -33.35
C VAL A 442 -19.44 48.35 -34.38
N THR A 443 -20.75 48.45 -34.61
CA THR A 443 -21.35 49.48 -35.48
C THR A 443 -22.74 49.96 -35.10
N THR A 444 -22.90 51.28 -35.09
CA THR A 444 -24.10 52.08 -35.47
C THR A 444 -23.55 53.49 -35.73
N THR A 445 -23.79 54.27 -36.78
CA THR A 445 -24.37 54.15 -38.12
C THR A 445 -24.07 55.50 -38.81
N ILE A 446 -23.59 55.45 -40.06
CA ILE A 446 -23.76 56.41 -41.17
C ILE A 446 -24.36 57.81 -40.82
N PHE A 447 -23.57 58.88 -40.99
CA PHE A 447 -23.74 59.82 -42.11
C PHE A 447 -22.63 60.90 -42.17
N SER A 448 -21.94 61.00 -43.31
CA SER A 448 -21.30 62.24 -43.73
C SER A 448 -22.26 63.00 -44.62
N ILE A 449 -22.66 64.22 -44.23
CA ILE A 449 -23.28 65.18 -45.14
C ILE A 449 -22.42 66.44 -45.13
N ALA A 450 -21.52 66.50 -46.11
CA ALA A 450 -21.07 67.76 -46.65
C ALA A 450 -22.19 68.39 -47.50
N SER A 451 -22.00 69.64 -47.89
CA SER A 451 -22.65 70.23 -49.08
C SER A 451 -22.70 69.24 -50.27
N ALA A 452 -23.82 69.04 -50.98
CA ALA A 452 -25.18 69.54 -50.76
C ALA A 452 -26.23 68.70 -51.53
N ASP A 453 -27.46 68.70 -51.02
CA ASP A 453 -28.79 68.54 -51.66
C ASP A 453 -29.21 67.31 -52.52
N CYS A 454 -30.51 67.00 -52.33
CA CYS A 454 -31.47 66.31 -53.22
C CYS A 454 -31.50 64.76 -53.35
N SER A 455 -32.51 64.18 -52.67
CA SER A 455 -33.49 63.17 -53.16
C SER A 455 -33.04 61.82 -53.76
N GLY A 456 -33.58 60.73 -53.21
CA GLY A 456 -33.96 59.54 -54.01
C GLY A 456 -33.51 58.16 -53.50
N THR A 457 -34.47 57.36 -53.04
CA THR A 457 -34.65 55.91 -53.31
C THR A 457 -33.44 54.99 -53.61
N SER A 458 -33.24 53.95 -52.78
CA SER A 458 -33.10 52.50 -53.15
C SER A 458 -32.37 51.73 -52.01
N SER A 459 -32.99 50.90 -51.18
CA SER A 459 -33.78 49.67 -51.40
C SER A 459 -33.00 48.35 -51.53
N ASN A 460 -31.67 48.33 -51.61
CA ASN A 460 -30.94 47.07 -51.92
C ASN A 460 -30.06 46.48 -50.79
N ASN A 461 -29.84 47.20 -49.68
CA ASN A 461 -28.95 46.71 -48.60
C ASN A 461 -29.67 46.15 -47.37
N GLN A 462 -30.99 46.34 -47.23
CA GLN A 462 -31.75 45.76 -46.10
C GLN A 462 -32.09 44.28 -46.31
N ASP A 463 -32.40 43.89 -47.54
CA ASP A 463 -32.80 42.50 -47.84
C ASP A 463 -31.63 41.53 -47.64
N ALA A 464 -30.41 41.87 -48.05
CA ALA A 464 -29.22 41.06 -47.83
C ALA A 464 -28.88 40.85 -46.34
N ILE A 465 -29.16 41.86 -45.48
CA ILE A 465 -28.93 41.75 -44.03
C ILE A 465 -30.04 40.92 -43.36
N MET A 466 -31.29 41.07 -43.82
CA MET A 466 -32.42 40.22 -43.40
C MET A 466 -32.20 38.75 -43.81
N GLU A 467 -31.61 38.49 -44.97
CA GLU A 467 -31.30 37.13 -45.45
C GLU A 467 -30.21 36.45 -44.60
N ILE A 468 -29.17 37.17 -44.18
CA ILE A 468 -28.12 36.67 -43.27
C ILE A 468 -28.68 36.44 -41.85
N LEU A 469 -29.50 37.35 -41.32
CA LEU A 469 -30.13 37.17 -40.00
C LEU A 469 -31.17 36.03 -40.01
N SER A 470 -31.92 35.87 -41.10
CA SER A 470 -32.80 34.72 -41.34
C SER A 470 -32.01 33.40 -41.34
N SER A 471 -30.87 33.36 -42.03
CA SER A 471 -29.97 32.18 -42.06
C SER A 471 -29.44 31.81 -40.66
N LEU A 472 -28.96 32.78 -39.88
CA LEU A 472 -28.50 32.57 -38.51
C LEU A 472 -29.63 32.12 -37.57
N GLN A 473 -30.82 32.70 -37.69
CA GLN A 473 -31.99 32.25 -36.91
C GLN A 473 -32.43 30.82 -37.30
N GLY A 474 -32.33 30.47 -38.58
CA GLY A 474 -32.55 29.12 -39.08
C GLY A 474 -31.55 28.10 -38.53
N GLN A 475 -30.27 28.47 -38.44
CA GLN A 475 -29.23 27.65 -37.81
C GLN A 475 -29.48 27.48 -36.31
N LEU A 476 -29.88 28.53 -35.59
CA LEU A 476 -30.22 28.45 -34.16
C LEU A 476 -31.42 27.52 -33.91
N ASN A 477 -32.47 27.63 -34.74
CA ASN A 477 -33.66 26.77 -34.66
C ASN A 477 -33.35 25.31 -35.07
N SER A 478 -32.42 25.09 -36.00
CA SER A 478 -31.90 23.75 -36.34
C SER A 478 -31.10 23.13 -35.20
N LEU A 479 -30.34 23.94 -34.45
CA LEU A 479 -29.64 23.48 -33.25
C LEU A 479 -30.62 23.16 -32.10
N ALA A 480 -31.62 24.00 -31.87
CA ALA A 480 -32.65 23.79 -30.84
C ALA A 480 -33.49 22.52 -31.09
N SER A 481 -33.88 22.25 -32.34
CA SER A 481 -34.63 21.04 -32.71
C SER A 481 -33.81 19.74 -32.58
N ARG A 482 -32.48 19.80 -32.78
CA ARG A 482 -31.57 18.67 -32.49
C ARG A 482 -31.44 18.39 -30.99
N VAL A 483 -31.53 19.41 -30.14
CA VAL A 483 -31.49 19.25 -28.67
C VAL A 483 -32.82 18.71 -28.12
N GLN A 484 -33.95 18.93 -28.80
CA GLN A 484 -35.28 18.49 -28.36
C GLN A 484 -35.73 17.11 -28.88
N THR A 485 -34.92 16.41 -29.70
CA THR A 485 -35.31 15.15 -30.35
C THR A 485 -34.63 13.88 -29.82
N SER A 486 -33.78 13.97 -28.80
CA SER A 486 -33.06 12.81 -28.22
C SER A 486 -33.47 12.42 -26.79
N SER A 487 -34.58 12.95 -26.27
CA SER A 487 -35.19 12.52 -25.01
C SER A 487 -36.41 11.62 -25.23
N GLN A 488 -36.17 10.33 -25.49
CA GLN A 488 -37.14 9.25 -25.35
C GLN A 488 -36.49 8.04 -24.65
N SER A 489 -37.26 7.38 -23.80
CA SER A 489 -36.91 6.24 -22.95
C SER A 489 -38.16 5.37 -22.74
N PRO A 490 -38.09 4.09 -22.30
CA PRO A 490 -36.95 3.17 -22.15
C PRO A 490 -37.19 1.86 -22.98
N PRO A 491 -36.51 0.71 -22.73
CA PRO A 491 -36.79 -0.11 -21.54
C PRO A 491 -35.55 -0.53 -20.71
N GLU A 492 -35.75 -0.57 -19.40
CA GLU A 492 -34.98 -1.37 -18.43
C GLU A 492 -35.35 -2.87 -18.55
N PRO A 493 -34.65 -3.81 -17.86
CA PRO A 493 -33.52 -3.64 -16.94
C PRO A 493 -32.17 -4.12 -17.55
N THR A 494 -31.01 -4.15 -16.87
CA THR A 494 -30.59 -5.24 -15.94
C THR A 494 -29.14 -5.04 -15.39
N PHE A 495 -28.96 -5.10 -14.04
CA PHE A 495 -27.74 -5.00 -13.13
C PHE A 495 -26.40 -4.51 -13.78
N GLU A 496 -25.16 -4.93 -13.47
CA GLU A 496 -24.41 -5.08 -12.17
C GLU A 496 -23.53 -3.81 -11.97
N ALA A 497 -22.62 -3.62 -11.00
CA ALA A 497 -22.06 -4.36 -9.87
C ALA A 497 -21.10 -5.56 -10.07
N THR A 498 -20.05 -5.45 -10.90
CA THR A 498 -18.72 -5.97 -10.51
C THR A 498 -17.60 -5.30 -11.30
N ASP A 499 -16.40 -5.08 -10.77
CA ASP A 499 -15.92 -4.76 -9.42
C ASP A 499 -14.39 -4.65 -9.58
N CYS A 500 -13.77 -3.66 -8.94
CA CYS A 500 -12.33 -3.56 -8.71
C CYS A 500 -11.39 -3.44 -9.95
N ASN A 501 -10.52 -2.43 -9.99
CA ASN A 501 -9.27 -2.31 -9.22
C ASN A 501 -8.32 -3.49 -9.49
N ASN A 502 -7.10 -3.24 -9.98
CA ASN A 502 -6.00 -2.56 -9.28
C ASN A 502 -5.74 -3.16 -7.90
N GLU A 503 -4.73 -4.01 -7.84
CA GLU A 503 -3.71 -3.97 -6.81
C GLU A 503 -2.43 -4.27 -7.60
N ASP A 504 -1.65 -3.28 -8.02
CA ASP A 504 -0.25 -3.50 -8.43
C ASP A 504 0.38 -2.12 -8.62
N PHE A 505 0.65 -1.52 -7.47
CA PHE A 505 1.33 -0.25 -7.37
C PHE A 505 2.17 -0.12 -6.09
N LEU A 506 1.74 -0.72 -4.96
CA LEU A 506 2.53 -0.75 -3.72
C LEU A 506 3.74 -1.71 -3.77
N SER A 507 3.97 -2.32 -4.93
CA SER A 507 5.22 -3.00 -5.29
C SER A 507 6.34 -2.01 -5.59
N THR A 508 6.04 -0.71 -5.72
CA THR A 508 7.04 0.36 -5.81
C THR A 508 7.37 0.98 -4.44
N LEU A 509 7.22 0.23 -3.33
CA LEU A 509 7.42 0.81 -1.97
C LEU A 509 8.16 -0.05 -0.93
N MET A 510 8.76 -1.19 -1.29
CA MET A 510 9.69 -1.90 -0.37
C MET A 510 10.91 -2.44 -1.09
N ASN A 511 11.85 -1.53 -1.38
CA ASN A 511 13.27 -1.55 -1.02
C ASN A 511 13.96 -0.35 -1.71
N ASP A 512 14.98 0.30 -1.15
CA ASP A 512 15.93 -0.19 -0.15
C ASP A 512 16.10 0.70 1.09
N ALA A 513 16.25 0.03 2.23
CA ALA A 513 16.89 0.57 3.43
C ALA A 513 18.14 -0.26 3.74
N THR A 514 19.31 0.18 3.26
CA THR A 514 20.63 -0.42 3.54
C THR A 514 21.72 0.65 3.70
N ALA A 515 21.52 1.60 4.63
CA ALA A 515 22.50 2.65 4.93
C ALA A 515 22.51 3.11 6.41
N ILE A 516 22.37 2.20 7.39
CA ILE A 516 22.51 2.51 8.83
C ILE A 516 23.32 1.42 9.54
N GLY A 517 24.65 1.43 9.34
CA GLY A 517 25.60 0.58 10.09
C GLY A 517 26.33 1.32 11.24
N ASP A 518 26.52 2.64 11.13
CA ASP A 518 27.60 3.33 11.86
C ASP A 518 27.17 4.09 13.13
N TYR A 519 25.96 3.88 13.66
CA TYR A 519 25.42 4.65 14.81
C TYR A 519 25.29 3.88 16.14
N VAL A 520 25.82 2.66 16.23
CA VAL A 520 25.63 1.77 17.40
C VAL A 520 26.44 2.19 18.64
N GLY A 521 27.45 3.05 18.51
CA GLY A 521 28.37 3.41 19.61
C GLY A 521 27.89 4.47 20.62
N ALA A 522 26.74 5.13 20.42
CA ALA A 522 26.42 6.39 21.12
C ALA A 522 25.12 6.38 21.97
N ILE A 523 24.32 5.31 21.97
CA ILE A 523 22.96 5.31 22.55
C ILE A 523 22.79 4.20 23.63
N GLU A 524 23.63 4.20 24.65
CA GLU A 524 23.51 3.28 25.81
C GLU A 524 23.18 3.96 27.16
N GLN A 525 22.99 5.30 27.21
CA GLN A 525 22.92 6.01 28.50
C GLN A 525 21.60 6.75 28.85
N ASN A 526 20.56 6.76 28.01
CA ASN A 526 19.25 7.32 28.41
C ASN A 526 18.08 6.79 27.57
N TRP A 527 17.41 5.73 28.04
CA TRP A 527 16.05 5.38 27.59
C TRP A 527 15.18 4.86 28.73
N GLN A 528 14.26 5.70 29.19
CA GLN A 528 12.96 5.23 29.66
C GLN A 528 12.09 5.03 28.41
N ASN A 529 11.64 3.80 28.16
CA ASN A 529 11.00 3.44 26.89
C ASN A 529 9.62 4.09 26.68
N PRO A 530 9.36 4.80 25.56
CA PRO A 530 8.00 5.12 25.13
C PRO A 530 7.28 3.87 24.59
N PRO A 531 5.93 3.83 24.60
CA PRO A 531 5.17 2.67 24.11
C PRO A 531 5.27 2.50 22.59
N ARG A 532 5.47 1.25 22.13
CA ARG A 532 5.57 0.90 20.71
C ARG A 532 4.19 0.92 20.01
N PRO A 533 4.10 1.29 18.73
CA PRO A 533 2.87 1.12 17.96
C PRO A 533 2.48 -0.36 17.80
N ILE A 534 1.18 -0.65 17.80
CA ILE A 534 0.64 -2.00 17.61
C ILE A 534 0.16 -2.15 16.16
N TYR A 535 0.62 -3.21 15.48
CA TYR A 535 0.30 -3.50 14.09
C TYR A 535 -0.51 -4.81 13.98
N GLY A 536 -1.73 -4.74 13.44
CA GLY A 536 -2.63 -5.90 13.24
C GLY A 536 -3.32 -6.41 14.51
N LEU A 537 -3.86 -7.65 14.45
CA LEU A 537 -4.23 -8.38 15.67
C LEU A 537 -3.00 -8.43 16.59
N PRO A 538 -3.06 -7.97 17.85
CA PRO A 538 -1.84 -7.76 18.61
C PRO A 538 -1.16 -9.11 18.91
N SER A 539 0.13 -9.20 18.61
CA SER A 539 1.05 -10.25 19.08
C SER A 539 0.69 -10.71 20.49
N PRO A 540 0.82 -12.01 20.85
CA PRO A 540 0.57 -12.51 22.19
C PRO A 540 1.09 -11.55 23.28
N ASP A 541 2.35 -11.12 23.17
CA ASP A 541 2.98 -10.25 24.17
C ASP A 541 2.32 -8.86 24.24
N ASN A 542 1.93 -8.27 23.10
CA ASN A 542 1.23 -6.98 23.06
C ASN A 542 -0.21 -7.09 23.58
N SER A 543 -0.93 -8.16 23.20
CA SER A 543 -2.28 -8.48 23.69
C SER A 543 -2.32 -8.68 25.20
N LEU A 544 -1.23 -9.18 25.79
CA LEU A 544 -1.07 -9.40 27.21
C LEU A 544 -0.56 -8.14 27.95
N ASN A 545 0.44 -7.43 27.40
CA ASN A 545 1.06 -6.25 28.02
C ASN A 545 0.10 -5.06 28.15
N ALA A 546 -0.78 -4.83 27.17
CA ALA A 546 -1.82 -3.79 27.26
C ALA A 546 -2.80 -4.06 28.42
N SER A 547 -3.16 -5.32 28.65
CA SER A 547 -3.98 -5.73 29.80
C SER A 547 -3.22 -5.58 31.14
N SER A 548 -1.93 -5.93 31.19
CA SER A 548 -1.10 -5.79 32.41
C SER A 548 -0.90 -4.33 32.84
N GLN A 549 -0.67 -3.41 31.90
CA GLN A 549 -0.53 -1.97 32.22
C GLN A 549 -1.79 -1.42 32.91
N SER A 550 -2.97 -1.92 32.54
CA SER A 550 -4.26 -1.54 33.14
C SER A 550 -4.39 -1.94 34.62
N GLN A 551 -3.70 -2.99 35.08
CA GLN A 551 -3.69 -3.39 36.50
C GLN A 551 -2.76 -2.49 37.35
N SER A 552 -1.65 -2.02 36.76
CA SER A 552 -0.62 -1.27 37.49
C SER A 552 -1.00 0.15 37.94
N GLN A 553 -2.08 0.73 37.40
CA GLN A 553 -2.51 2.11 37.70
C GLN A 553 -3.64 2.20 38.76
N ALA A 554 -3.99 1.08 39.40
CA ALA A 554 -5.17 0.98 40.28
C ALA A 554 -4.92 1.18 41.79
N GLU A 555 -3.67 1.28 42.26
CA GLU A 555 -3.37 1.47 43.70
C GLU A 555 -3.14 2.95 44.10
N PRO A 556 -3.78 3.45 45.17
CA PRO A 556 -3.50 4.78 45.73
C PRO A 556 -2.31 4.74 46.71
N PRO A 557 -1.53 5.84 46.82
CA PRO A 557 -0.30 5.84 47.62
C PRO A 557 -0.58 5.80 49.14
N ARG A 558 -0.07 4.77 49.83
CA ARG A 558 0.01 4.74 51.29
C ARG A 558 1.35 5.29 51.78
N GLY A 559 1.30 6.32 52.62
CA GLY A 559 2.49 7.03 53.11
C GLY A 559 3.20 6.37 54.30
N SER A 560 4.54 6.43 54.23
CA SER A 560 5.54 6.45 55.32
C SER A 560 5.47 5.42 56.47
N PHE A 561 6.52 4.60 56.63
CA PHE A 561 7.52 4.85 57.69
C PHE A 561 8.87 4.11 57.48
N SER A 562 9.91 4.78 57.97
CA SER A 562 11.37 4.56 57.96
C SER A 562 12.04 3.16 57.99
N ALA A 563 13.10 3.05 57.17
CA ALA A 563 14.44 2.50 57.44
C ALA A 563 14.76 0.99 57.62
N ALA A 564 15.51 0.50 56.61
CA ALA A 564 16.72 -0.33 56.71
C ALA A 564 16.63 -1.83 57.09
N GLN A 565 16.68 -2.68 56.05
CA GLN A 565 17.85 -3.54 55.80
C GLN A 565 17.92 -3.98 54.32
N SER A 566 19.14 -4.04 53.78
CA SER A 566 19.37 -4.35 52.36
C SER A 566 19.13 -5.82 52.04
N ARG A 567 18.27 -6.08 51.05
CA ARG A 567 18.34 -7.22 50.13
C ARG A 567 17.85 -6.79 48.74
N HIS A 568 18.78 -6.66 47.79
CA HIS A 568 18.43 -6.50 46.38
C HIS A 568 17.73 -7.76 45.86
N PRO A 569 16.62 -7.65 45.11
CA PRO A 569 16.21 -8.70 44.17
C PRO A 569 17.25 -8.83 43.05
N PRO A 570 17.42 -10.00 42.43
CA PRO A 570 18.49 -10.22 41.46
C PRO A 570 18.26 -9.42 40.17
N HIS A 571 19.29 -8.71 39.72
CA HIS A 571 19.38 -8.31 38.32
C HIS A 571 19.52 -9.58 37.48
N LEU A 572 18.53 -9.85 36.62
CA LEU A 572 18.69 -10.78 35.51
C LEU A 572 19.55 -10.08 34.45
N ASN A 573 20.84 -10.41 34.44
CA ASN A 573 21.72 -10.07 33.32
C ASN A 573 21.16 -10.68 32.04
N VAL A 574 20.90 -9.84 31.04
CA VAL A 574 20.83 -10.27 29.63
C VAL A 574 21.91 -9.51 28.88
N THR A 575 23.15 -9.92 29.12
CA THR A 575 24.34 -9.66 28.29
C THR A 575 25.05 -11.00 28.14
N SER A 576 25.56 -11.31 26.94
CA SER A 576 25.96 -12.65 26.45
C SER A 576 24.83 -13.72 26.52
N ASP A 577 24.42 -14.39 25.45
CA ASP A 577 25.09 -14.62 24.17
C ASP A 577 24.25 -14.16 22.97
N ILE A 578 24.74 -13.17 22.24
CA ILE A 578 24.43 -12.97 20.81
C ILE A 578 25.76 -13.11 20.09
N GLU A 579 25.95 -14.20 19.34
CA GLU A 579 27.06 -14.29 18.40
C GLU A 579 26.82 -13.32 17.24
N PHE A 580 27.28 -12.08 17.43
CA PHE A 580 27.47 -11.11 16.37
C PHE A 580 28.60 -11.60 15.44
N ASN A 581 28.25 -12.41 14.44
CA ASN A 581 29.08 -12.55 13.24
C ASN A 581 28.77 -11.38 12.29
N GLU A 582 29.31 -10.23 12.67
CA GLU A 582 29.24 -8.98 11.93
C GLU A 582 30.24 -9.01 10.76
N VAL A 583 29.76 -9.25 9.54
CA VAL A 583 30.59 -9.14 8.34
C VAL A 583 30.69 -7.67 7.94
N VAL A 584 31.61 -6.97 8.59
CA VAL A 584 31.99 -5.58 8.26
C VAL A 584 32.73 -5.56 6.93
N PHE A 585 32.18 -4.85 5.94
CA PHE A 585 32.90 -4.52 4.70
C PHE A 585 33.92 -3.39 4.95
N ASN A 586 35.12 -3.73 5.43
CA ASN A 586 36.24 -2.80 5.43
C ASN A 586 36.66 -2.50 3.98
N GLN A 587 36.44 -1.25 3.53
CA GLN A 587 37.09 -0.71 2.33
C GLN A 587 38.56 -0.40 2.63
N ASP A 588 39.41 -1.42 2.57
CA ASP A 588 40.85 -1.24 2.46
C ASP A 588 41.35 -1.57 1.05
N LYS A 589 42.24 -0.73 0.53
CA LYS A 589 42.75 -0.83 -0.84
C LYS A 589 43.68 -2.03 -1.01
N ALA A 590 43.19 -3.12 -1.60
CA ALA A 590 44.05 -4.20 -2.08
C ALA A 590 43.61 -4.74 -3.46
N SER A 591 44.60 -4.83 -4.33
CA SER A 591 44.64 -5.39 -5.69
C SER A 591 43.82 -6.67 -5.94
N ALA A 592 43.28 -6.76 -7.16
CA ALA A 592 42.53 -7.91 -7.68
C ALA A 592 43.24 -9.28 -7.49
N GLY A 593 42.52 -10.22 -6.89
CA GLY A 593 42.82 -11.65 -6.89
C GLY A 593 41.50 -12.43 -7.01
N GLN A 594 41.46 -13.45 -7.86
CA GLN A 594 40.27 -14.29 -8.04
C GLN A 594 40.13 -15.26 -6.87
N THR A 595 38.96 -15.27 -6.22
CA THR A 595 38.61 -16.27 -5.20
C THR A 595 37.42 -17.09 -5.69
N GLN A 596 37.60 -18.41 -5.82
CA GLN A 596 36.51 -19.33 -6.17
C GLN A 596 35.67 -19.64 -4.92
N THR A 597 34.35 -19.59 -5.04
CA THR A 597 33.43 -20.09 -4.01
C THR A 597 33.39 -21.62 -4.00
N PRO A 598 33.31 -22.27 -2.83
CA PRO A 598 33.18 -23.72 -2.75
C PRO A 598 31.78 -24.17 -3.21
N ALA A 599 31.72 -25.16 -4.09
CA ALA A 599 30.45 -25.76 -4.52
C ALA A 599 29.75 -26.51 -3.36
N CYS A 600 28.42 -26.47 -3.33
CA CYS A 600 27.65 -27.26 -2.38
C CYS A 600 27.80 -28.76 -2.72
N ASP A 601 28.14 -29.58 -1.72
CA ASP A 601 28.24 -31.03 -1.89
C ASP A 601 26.83 -31.64 -1.83
N ALA A 602 26.32 -32.12 -2.97
CA ALA A 602 25.01 -32.75 -3.08
C ALA A 602 24.84 -33.94 -2.11
N SER A 603 25.93 -34.58 -1.66
CA SER A 603 25.90 -35.61 -0.61
C SER A 603 25.34 -35.07 0.71
N ALA A 604 25.60 -33.81 1.06
CA ALA A 604 25.14 -33.20 2.30
C ALA A 604 23.61 -33.05 2.34
N LEU A 605 22.97 -32.68 1.23
CA LEU A 605 21.52 -32.52 1.11
C LEU A 605 20.75 -33.86 1.14
N LEU A 606 21.46 -34.99 1.04
CA LEU A 606 20.87 -36.33 1.08
C LEU A 606 20.96 -37.01 2.45
N LYS A 607 21.51 -36.34 3.47
CA LYS A 607 21.66 -36.87 4.84
C LYS A 607 20.36 -37.38 5.45
N PHE A 608 19.21 -36.81 5.10
CA PHE A 608 17.89 -37.27 5.58
C PHE A 608 17.63 -38.76 5.29
N ARG A 609 18.18 -39.32 4.19
CA ARG A 609 18.05 -40.75 3.82
C ARG A 609 18.57 -41.70 4.91
N GLY A 610 19.60 -41.27 5.65
CA GLY A 610 20.19 -42.06 6.75
C GLY A 610 19.50 -41.84 8.10
N LEU A 611 18.63 -40.85 8.22
CA LEU A 611 17.97 -40.44 9.48
C LEU A 611 16.52 -40.95 9.57
N MET A 612 15.86 -41.20 8.44
CA MET A 612 14.46 -41.64 8.41
C MET A 612 14.18 -42.57 7.22
N SER A 613 13.22 -43.49 7.36
CA SER A 613 12.80 -44.35 6.24
C SER A 613 11.95 -43.59 5.21
N LEU A 614 11.83 -44.09 3.99
CA LEU A 614 10.89 -43.57 2.98
C LEU A 614 9.45 -43.49 3.51
N LYS A 615 9.04 -44.42 4.38
CA LYS A 615 7.71 -44.42 5.01
C LYS A 615 7.55 -43.24 5.96
N ASP A 616 8.59 -42.92 6.74
CA ASP A 616 8.60 -41.80 7.66
C ASP A 616 8.67 -40.47 6.91
N ALA A 617 9.51 -40.37 5.89
CA ALA A 617 9.61 -39.19 5.02
C ALA A 617 8.25 -38.86 4.38
N ARG A 618 7.56 -39.85 3.78
CA ARG A 618 6.21 -39.64 3.21
C ARG A 618 5.17 -39.26 4.26
N ARG A 619 5.25 -39.83 5.48
CA ARG A 619 4.37 -39.45 6.60
C ARG A 619 4.60 -38.00 7.03
N LEU A 620 5.86 -37.57 7.12
CA LEU A 620 6.25 -36.19 7.48
C LEU A 620 5.85 -35.18 6.40
N LEU A 621 5.95 -35.54 5.12
CA LEU A 621 5.40 -34.74 4.01
C LEU A 621 3.87 -34.63 4.10
N GLY A 622 3.17 -35.69 4.53
CA GLY A 622 1.75 -35.62 4.87
C GLY A 622 1.45 -34.65 6.01
N VAL A 623 2.28 -34.61 7.05
CA VAL A 623 2.17 -33.61 8.14
C VAL A 623 2.42 -32.19 7.60
N TYR A 624 3.43 -31.98 6.75
CA TYR A 624 3.65 -30.69 6.08
C TYR A 624 2.40 -30.23 5.30
N GLN A 625 1.77 -31.14 4.56
CA GLN A 625 0.53 -30.85 3.84
C GLN A 625 -0.59 -30.43 4.80
N GLU A 626 -0.78 -31.18 5.89
CA GLU A 626 -1.80 -30.90 6.90
C GLU A 626 -1.60 -29.55 7.61
N VAL A 627 -0.35 -29.13 7.88
CA VAL A 627 -0.06 -27.93 8.70
C VAL A 627 0.23 -26.66 7.90
N ILE A 628 0.74 -26.79 6.68
CA ILE A 628 1.04 -25.68 5.77
C ILE A 628 0.33 -25.88 4.43
N GLY A 629 0.54 -27.00 3.73
CA GLY A 629 0.11 -27.16 2.33
C GLY A 629 -1.38 -26.95 2.05
N ASP A 630 -2.27 -27.39 2.95
CA ASP A 630 -3.73 -27.26 2.84
C ASP A 630 -4.22 -25.81 3.06
N LEU A 631 -3.40 -24.98 3.73
CA LEU A 631 -3.67 -23.56 3.96
C LEU A 631 -2.94 -22.68 2.93
N HIS A 632 -1.73 -23.09 2.57
CA HIS A 632 -0.74 -22.37 1.77
C HIS A 632 -0.04 -23.36 0.84
N PRO A 633 -0.48 -23.51 -0.42
CA PRO A 633 0.07 -24.47 -1.38
C PRO A 633 1.38 -23.94 -1.97
N ILE A 634 2.42 -23.86 -1.14
CA ILE A 634 3.73 -23.31 -1.53
C ILE A 634 4.45 -24.24 -2.53
N VAL A 635 4.14 -25.54 -2.51
CA VAL A 635 4.69 -26.58 -3.40
C VAL A 635 3.63 -27.64 -3.73
N ASP A 636 3.78 -28.30 -4.88
CA ASP A 636 3.03 -29.52 -5.19
C ASP A 636 3.55 -30.70 -4.32
N ILE A 637 2.67 -31.22 -3.47
CA ILE A 637 3.00 -32.30 -2.54
C ILE A 637 3.20 -33.66 -3.24
N ASP A 638 2.53 -33.92 -4.35
CA ASP A 638 2.67 -35.16 -5.11
C ASP A 638 4.00 -35.18 -5.87
N GLU A 639 4.46 -34.01 -6.31
CA GLU A 639 5.80 -33.82 -6.85
C GLU A 639 6.87 -34.04 -5.78
N VAL A 640 6.77 -33.39 -4.62
CA VAL A 640 7.72 -33.56 -3.50
C VAL A 640 7.73 -35.01 -2.97
N GLN A 641 6.57 -35.68 -2.91
CA GLN A 641 6.51 -37.11 -2.57
C GLN A 641 7.17 -38.01 -3.63
N THR A 642 7.12 -37.63 -4.90
CA THR A 642 7.76 -38.39 -5.99
C THR A 642 9.27 -38.17 -5.99
N ARG A 643 9.74 -36.92 -5.79
CA ARG A 643 11.16 -36.57 -5.57
C ARG A 643 11.73 -37.31 -4.35
N ALA A 644 10.97 -37.38 -3.25
CA ALA A 644 11.32 -38.18 -2.08
C ALA A 644 11.48 -39.67 -2.44
N ARG A 645 10.53 -40.26 -3.18
CA ARG A 645 10.63 -41.67 -3.63
C ARG A 645 11.91 -41.92 -4.43
N ASN A 646 12.20 -41.07 -5.40
CA ASN A 646 13.38 -41.19 -6.27
C ASN A 646 14.69 -41.13 -5.47
N CYS A 647 14.72 -40.35 -4.38
CA CYS A 647 15.85 -40.32 -3.46
C CYS A 647 16.11 -41.66 -2.74
N TYR A 648 15.08 -42.46 -2.44
CA TYR A 648 15.29 -43.74 -1.77
C TYR A 648 15.48 -44.93 -2.73
N THR A 649 15.17 -44.79 -4.03
CA THR A 649 15.38 -45.85 -5.02
C THR A 649 16.82 -45.94 -5.55
N ASP A 650 17.56 -44.83 -5.51
CA ASP A 650 18.91 -44.70 -6.07
C ASP A 650 20.01 -45.37 -5.21
N GLY A 651 19.63 -46.03 -4.10
CA GLY A 651 20.55 -46.61 -3.12
C GLY A 651 20.93 -48.08 -3.32
N ASP A 652 20.24 -48.82 -4.22
CA ASP A 652 20.28 -50.30 -4.24
C ASP A 652 20.76 -50.91 -5.58
N SER A 653 21.10 -50.10 -6.59
CA SER A 653 21.53 -50.62 -7.90
C SER A 653 23.05 -50.82 -8.00
N THR A 654 23.56 -51.90 -7.40
CA THR A 654 24.83 -52.51 -7.85
C THR A 654 24.58 -53.42 -9.06
N THR A 655 24.09 -52.86 -10.18
CA THR A 655 23.96 -53.60 -11.44
C THR A 655 24.20 -52.70 -12.65
N TRP A 656 25.10 -53.15 -13.51
CA TRP A 656 25.44 -52.51 -14.79
C TRP A 656 24.39 -52.90 -15.87
N GLU A 657 24.25 -52.04 -16.89
CA GLU A 657 23.72 -52.32 -18.25
C GLU A 657 22.24 -52.12 -18.62
N PHE A 658 22.07 -51.18 -19.57
CA PHE A 658 21.20 -51.20 -20.77
C PHE A 658 19.65 -51.11 -20.63
N PHE A 659 19.10 -50.07 -21.29
CA PHE A 659 17.69 -49.81 -21.65
C PHE A 659 16.70 -49.29 -20.57
N THR A 660 16.84 -48.01 -20.21
CA THR A 660 15.69 -47.11 -19.97
C THR A 660 16.11 -45.64 -20.16
N GLU A 661 15.14 -44.73 -20.31
CA GLU A 661 15.37 -43.28 -20.45
C GLU A 661 16.09 -42.67 -19.23
N PRO A 662 16.84 -41.57 -19.39
CA PRO A 662 17.60 -40.98 -18.29
C PRO A 662 16.66 -40.45 -17.20
N VAL A 663 16.78 -41.03 -16.00
CA VAL A 663 16.19 -40.46 -14.79
C VAL A 663 16.93 -39.16 -14.48
N GLU A 664 16.23 -38.02 -14.51
CA GLU A 664 16.82 -36.73 -14.15
C GLU A 664 17.31 -36.76 -12.70
N VAL A 665 18.58 -36.42 -12.50
CA VAL A 665 19.17 -36.23 -11.17
C VAL A 665 18.52 -34.98 -10.57
N ALA A 666 17.82 -35.14 -9.45
CA ALA A 666 17.13 -34.04 -8.77
C ALA A 666 18.06 -32.86 -8.50
N SER A 667 17.62 -31.64 -8.81
CA SER A 667 18.46 -30.45 -8.65
C SER A 667 18.70 -30.10 -7.17
N GLU A 668 19.71 -29.28 -6.91
CA GLU A 668 20.00 -28.76 -5.56
C GLU A 668 18.74 -28.12 -4.94
N ASP A 669 18.01 -27.35 -5.72
CA ASP A 669 16.78 -26.65 -5.34
C ASP A 669 15.67 -27.63 -4.95
N ASP A 670 15.52 -28.74 -5.69
CA ASP A 670 14.51 -29.76 -5.42
C ASP A 670 14.80 -30.51 -4.12
N LEU A 671 16.08 -30.74 -3.81
CA LEU A 671 16.52 -31.30 -2.54
C LEU A 671 16.34 -30.31 -1.38
N LEU A 672 16.54 -29.01 -1.59
CA LEU A 672 16.28 -27.98 -0.58
C LEU A 672 14.80 -27.89 -0.23
N ILE A 673 13.93 -27.87 -1.25
CA ILE A 673 12.47 -27.89 -1.09
C ILE A 673 12.03 -29.12 -0.29
N LEU A 674 12.53 -30.31 -0.65
CA LEU A 674 12.24 -31.56 0.05
C LEU A 674 12.68 -31.53 1.52
N ASN A 675 13.92 -31.10 1.79
CA ASN A 675 14.43 -31.04 3.17
C ASN A 675 13.67 -30.01 4.03
N LEU A 676 13.29 -28.85 3.48
CA LEU A 676 12.50 -27.85 4.21
C LEU A 676 11.08 -28.36 4.54
N ALA A 677 10.40 -29.01 3.60
CA ALA A 677 9.11 -29.64 3.85
C ALA A 677 9.21 -30.74 4.93
N LEU A 678 10.27 -31.55 4.90
CA LEU A 678 10.55 -32.54 5.95
C LEU A 678 10.83 -31.89 7.31
N LEU A 679 11.58 -30.78 7.38
CA LEU A 679 11.84 -30.06 8.63
C LEU A 679 10.57 -29.50 9.28
N ILE A 680 9.68 -28.88 8.50
CA ILE A 680 8.38 -28.41 8.98
C ILE A 680 7.56 -29.58 9.53
N GLY A 681 7.49 -30.69 8.79
CA GLY A 681 6.81 -31.91 9.23
C GLY A 681 7.41 -32.54 10.48
N LEU A 682 8.75 -32.54 10.63
CA LEU A 682 9.46 -33.05 11.82
C LEU A 682 9.11 -32.23 13.06
N HIS A 683 9.13 -30.90 12.93
CA HIS A 683 8.87 -29.97 14.02
C HIS A 683 7.42 -30.07 14.50
N ALA A 684 6.44 -30.05 13.58
CA ALA A 684 5.02 -30.15 13.89
C ALA A 684 4.59 -31.51 14.50
N ASP A 685 5.30 -32.58 14.17
CA ASP A 685 5.08 -33.94 14.67
C ASP A 685 5.67 -34.16 16.09
N ALA A 686 6.39 -33.18 16.62
CA ALA A 686 6.76 -32.97 18.04
C ALA A 686 7.13 -34.25 18.83
N THR A 687 7.91 -35.15 18.23
CA THR A 687 8.36 -36.38 18.87
C THR A 687 9.80 -36.20 19.40
N PRO A 688 10.08 -36.39 20.70
CA PRO A 688 11.39 -36.05 21.29
C PRO A 688 12.61 -36.69 20.61
N SER A 689 12.47 -37.90 20.06
CA SER A 689 13.56 -38.59 19.35
C SER A 689 13.94 -37.99 17.99
N LYS A 690 13.19 -36.99 17.50
CA LYS A 690 13.39 -36.41 16.15
C LYS A 690 14.18 -35.11 16.13
N HIS A 691 14.41 -34.48 17.28
CA HIS A 691 15.17 -33.21 17.37
C HIS A 691 16.63 -33.34 16.91
N GLU A 692 17.28 -34.49 17.12
CA GLU A 692 18.63 -34.76 16.62
C GLU A 692 18.63 -34.81 15.08
N SER A 693 17.67 -35.53 14.48
CA SER A 693 17.50 -35.58 13.02
C SER A 693 17.17 -34.20 12.43
N GLU A 694 16.36 -33.41 13.13
CA GLU A 694 16.03 -32.03 12.74
C GLU A 694 17.28 -31.13 12.70
N SER A 695 18.14 -31.18 13.73
CA SER A 695 19.38 -30.39 13.75
C SER A 695 20.31 -30.76 12.61
N ILE A 696 20.55 -32.07 12.39
CA ILE A 696 21.45 -32.56 11.34
C ILE A 696 20.96 -32.15 9.94
N ILE A 697 19.64 -32.21 9.69
CA ILE A 697 19.07 -31.77 8.40
C ILE A 697 19.19 -30.26 8.25
N ARG A 698 18.83 -29.47 9.27
CA ARG A 698 18.95 -27.99 9.26
C ARG A 698 20.38 -27.53 8.99
N GLU A 699 21.35 -28.09 9.71
CA GLU A 699 22.78 -27.80 9.52
C GLU A 699 23.27 -28.16 8.11
N SER A 700 22.73 -29.23 7.50
CA SER A 700 23.12 -29.65 6.16
C SER A 700 22.65 -28.72 5.03
N ILE A 701 21.48 -28.09 5.18
CA ILE A 701 20.90 -27.21 4.16
C ILE A 701 21.29 -25.73 4.33
N GLN A 702 21.73 -25.33 5.51
CA GLN A 702 22.01 -23.93 5.84
C GLN A 702 23.01 -23.24 4.88
N PRO A 703 24.14 -23.84 4.45
CA PRO A 703 25.07 -23.18 3.53
C PRO A 703 24.45 -22.90 2.15
N ALA A 704 23.63 -23.83 1.65
CA ALA A 704 22.95 -23.70 0.37
C ALA A 704 21.85 -22.64 0.43
N ILE A 705 21.06 -22.58 1.52
CA ILE A 705 20.09 -21.49 1.76
C ILE A 705 20.79 -20.12 1.81
N SER A 706 21.92 -20.02 2.52
CA SER A 706 22.72 -18.79 2.54
C SER A 706 23.24 -18.40 1.16
N SER A 707 23.62 -19.38 0.32
CA SER A 707 23.99 -19.14 -1.08
C SER A 707 22.81 -18.65 -1.93
N LYS A 708 21.59 -19.16 -1.70
CA LYS A 708 20.38 -18.70 -2.40
C LYS A 708 19.98 -17.27 -2.01
N LEU A 709 20.13 -16.90 -0.74
CA LEU A 709 19.90 -15.54 -0.25
C LEU A 709 20.92 -14.52 -0.76
N ALA A 710 22.13 -14.96 -1.13
CA ALA A 710 23.18 -14.12 -1.70
C ALA A 710 23.23 -14.13 -3.24
N ALA A 711 22.27 -14.80 -3.91
CA ALA A 711 22.28 -14.94 -5.37
C ALA A 711 21.88 -13.61 -6.06
N PRO A 712 22.62 -13.16 -7.09
CA PRO A 712 22.36 -11.88 -7.77
C PRO A 712 21.16 -11.91 -8.74
N ARG A 713 20.39 -13.01 -8.77
CA ARG A 713 19.19 -13.19 -9.60
C ARG A 713 18.19 -14.06 -8.86
N SER A 714 16.97 -13.54 -8.69
CA SER A 714 15.85 -14.32 -8.18
C SER A 714 15.38 -15.40 -9.16
N THR A 715 14.84 -16.49 -8.62
CA THR A 715 14.23 -17.62 -9.37
C THR A 715 12.99 -18.10 -8.61
N MET A 716 12.04 -18.74 -9.30
CA MET A 716 10.81 -19.23 -8.65
C MET A 716 11.11 -20.25 -7.54
N ASN A 717 12.02 -21.19 -7.78
CA ASN A 717 12.49 -22.11 -6.75
C ASN A 717 13.15 -21.37 -5.57
N GLY A 718 13.88 -20.28 -5.83
CA GLY A 718 14.41 -19.39 -4.79
C GLY A 718 13.31 -18.78 -3.92
N VAL A 719 12.23 -18.25 -4.51
CA VAL A 719 11.05 -17.74 -3.77
C VAL A 719 10.46 -18.83 -2.87
N ILE A 720 10.23 -20.02 -3.43
CA ILE A 720 9.69 -21.18 -2.72
C ILE A 720 10.59 -21.58 -1.54
N ILE A 721 11.90 -21.73 -1.77
CA ILE A 721 12.88 -22.11 -0.73
C ILE A 721 12.90 -21.09 0.41
N VAL A 722 12.94 -19.79 0.10
CA VAL A 722 12.97 -18.73 1.12
C VAL A 722 11.65 -18.65 1.89
N LEU A 723 10.50 -18.86 1.23
CA LEU A 723 9.20 -18.88 1.91
C LEU A 723 9.03 -20.12 2.81
N LEU A 724 9.46 -21.31 2.36
CA LEU A 724 9.48 -22.53 3.17
C LEU A 724 10.44 -22.41 4.37
N LYS A 725 11.60 -21.77 4.20
CA LYS A 725 12.51 -21.40 5.29
C LYS A 725 11.79 -20.51 6.31
N GLY A 726 11.06 -19.50 5.86
CA GLY A 726 10.23 -18.65 6.71
C GLY A 726 9.13 -19.43 7.47
N ALA A 727 8.50 -20.42 6.83
CA ALA A 727 7.52 -21.28 7.48
C ALA A 727 8.16 -22.17 8.56
N TYR A 728 9.36 -22.72 8.31
CA TYR A 728 10.12 -23.44 9.34
C TYR A 728 10.50 -22.53 10.52
N ASP A 729 10.99 -21.31 10.27
CA ASP A 729 11.31 -20.32 11.31
C ASP A 729 10.10 -20.00 12.20
N PHE A 730 8.90 -19.91 11.60
CA PHE A 730 7.66 -19.61 12.31
C PHE A 730 7.25 -20.76 13.25
N PHE A 731 7.41 -22.01 12.79
CA PHE A 731 7.17 -23.19 13.63
C PHE A 731 8.19 -23.30 14.76
N ASN A 732 9.46 -22.99 14.48
CA ASN A 732 10.56 -22.93 15.45
C ASN A 732 10.52 -21.66 16.34
N ASP A 733 9.35 -21.07 16.60
CA ASP A 733 9.11 -19.95 17.52
C ASP A 733 9.97 -18.69 17.23
N THR A 734 10.40 -18.47 15.98
CA THR A 734 11.22 -17.31 15.55
C THR A 734 10.50 -16.37 14.56
N PRO A 735 9.38 -15.71 14.98
CA PRO A 735 8.50 -14.96 14.06
C PRO A 735 9.18 -13.78 13.35
N GLN A 736 10.21 -13.17 13.95
CA GLN A 736 10.99 -12.10 13.31
C GLN A 736 11.82 -12.60 12.11
N SER A 737 12.33 -13.84 12.18
CA SER A 737 13.04 -14.47 11.06
C SER A 737 12.05 -14.85 9.96
N ALA A 738 10.93 -15.49 10.34
CA ALA A 738 9.83 -15.80 9.43
C ALA A 738 9.36 -14.56 8.65
N TRP A 739 9.09 -13.46 9.35
CA TRP A 739 8.73 -12.16 8.78
C TRP A 739 9.76 -11.65 7.75
N ARG A 740 11.06 -11.67 8.09
CA ARG A 740 12.14 -11.24 7.18
C ARG A 740 12.22 -12.13 5.93
N MET A 741 12.02 -13.43 6.09
CA MET A 741 12.03 -14.39 4.98
C MET A 741 10.81 -14.20 4.07
N CYS A 742 9.62 -13.93 4.62
CA CYS A 742 8.43 -13.60 3.82
C CYS A 742 8.62 -12.32 3.00
N GLY A 743 9.14 -11.26 3.61
CA GLY A 743 9.49 -10.02 2.90
C GLY A 743 10.52 -10.24 1.80
N THR A 744 11.50 -11.12 2.04
CA THR A 744 12.52 -11.47 1.05
C THR A 744 11.93 -12.28 -0.11
N ALA A 745 11.14 -13.32 0.18
CA ALA A 745 10.46 -14.11 -0.84
C ALA A 745 9.50 -13.27 -1.70
N GLY A 746 8.75 -12.34 -1.10
CA GLY A 746 7.88 -11.43 -1.85
C GLY A 746 8.66 -10.45 -2.74
N ARG A 747 9.80 -9.91 -2.29
CA ARG A 747 10.67 -9.08 -3.14
C ARG A 747 11.32 -9.87 -4.27
N MET A 748 11.77 -11.09 -4.02
CA MET A 748 12.26 -11.99 -5.08
C MET A 748 11.16 -12.29 -6.12
N LEU A 749 9.90 -12.40 -5.68
CA LEU A 749 8.75 -12.57 -6.57
C LEU A 749 8.40 -11.27 -7.33
N MET A 750 8.64 -10.10 -6.73
CA MET A 750 8.56 -8.80 -7.40
C MET A 750 9.65 -8.65 -8.47
N GLU A 751 10.92 -8.97 -8.17
CA GLU A 751 12.02 -8.96 -9.15
C GLU A 751 11.74 -9.83 -10.39
N LEU A 752 10.99 -10.92 -10.22
CA LEU A 752 10.55 -11.80 -11.31
C LEU A 752 9.37 -11.24 -12.13
N GLY A 753 8.83 -10.07 -11.79
CA GLY A 753 7.76 -9.39 -12.53
C GLY A 753 6.33 -9.83 -12.14
N PHE A 754 6.15 -10.72 -11.17
CA PHE A 754 4.82 -11.21 -10.76
C PHE A 754 4.02 -10.21 -9.89
N HIS A 755 4.62 -9.05 -9.57
CA HIS A 755 3.96 -7.85 -9.04
C HIS A 755 3.33 -6.96 -10.13
N ASN A 756 3.00 -7.57 -11.26
CA ASN A 756 2.19 -6.92 -12.27
C ASN A 756 1.24 -7.97 -12.84
N GLY A 757 -0.04 -7.91 -12.44
CA GLY A 757 -1.09 -8.83 -12.87
C GLY A 757 -1.26 -8.88 -14.40
N VAL A 758 -0.78 -7.85 -15.10
CA VAL A 758 -0.75 -7.81 -16.57
C VAL A 758 0.46 -8.56 -17.15
N MET A 759 1.57 -8.68 -16.41
CA MET A 759 2.76 -9.46 -16.79
C MET A 759 2.66 -10.93 -16.37
N SER A 760 2.08 -11.23 -15.20
CA SER A 760 1.91 -12.61 -14.72
C SER A 760 1.00 -13.45 -15.62
N GLU A 761 0.05 -12.83 -16.32
CA GLU A 761 -0.75 -13.49 -17.35
C GLU A 761 -0.02 -13.73 -18.68
N ASP A 762 0.95 -12.87 -19.03
CA ASP A 762 1.71 -12.96 -20.29
C ASP A 762 2.94 -13.87 -20.20
N MET A 763 3.49 -14.08 -18.99
CA MET A 763 4.68 -14.89 -18.74
C MET A 763 4.39 -16.39 -18.52
N LEU A 764 3.11 -16.79 -18.43
CA LEU A 764 2.71 -18.15 -18.04
C LEU A 764 1.69 -18.75 -19.03
N ASP A 765 2.18 -19.62 -19.92
CA ASP A 765 1.39 -20.27 -20.98
C ASP A 765 0.20 -21.09 -20.42
N SER A 766 0.37 -21.74 -19.27
CA SER A 766 -0.63 -22.65 -18.69
C SER A 766 -1.56 -21.99 -17.66
N ARG A 767 -2.85 -22.37 -17.70
CA ARG A 767 -3.83 -22.02 -16.65
C ARG A 767 -3.48 -22.66 -15.29
N ALA A 768 -2.77 -23.80 -15.28
CA ALA A 768 -2.33 -24.45 -14.05
C ALA A 768 -1.24 -23.61 -13.35
N GLN A 769 -0.15 -23.30 -14.07
CA GLN A 769 0.94 -22.46 -13.59
C GLN A 769 0.47 -21.08 -13.10
N ARG A 770 -0.48 -20.44 -13.81
CA ARG A 770 -1.12 -19.20 -13.31
C ARG A 770 -1.83 -19.41 -11.98
N THR A 771 -2.57 -20.51 -11.82
CA THR A 771 -3.27 -20.82 -10.56
C THR A 771 -2.28 -21.05 -9.40
N GLU A 772 -1.16 -21.73 -9.66
CA GLU A 772 -0.09 -21.96 -8.69
C GLU A 772 0.57 -20.64 -8.25
N VAL A 773 0.93 -19.77 -9.19
CA VAL A 773 1.53 -18.46 -8.88
C VAL A 773 0.54 -17.55 -8.14
N TRP A 774 -0.74 -17.51 -8.52
CA TRP A 774 -1.77 -16.78 -7.76
C TRP A 774 -1.90 -17.29 -6.32
N ALA A 775 -1.82 -18.60 -6.10
CA ALA A 775 -1.89 -19.19 -4.77
C ALA A 775 -0.61 -18.93 -3.93
N LEU A 776 0.56 -18.87 -4.57
CA LEU A 776 1.83 -18.47 -3.95
C LEU A 776 1.80 -16.98 -3.53
N MET A 777 1.39 -16.07 -4.44
CA MET A 777 1.21 -14.64 -4.14
C MET A 777 0.23 -14.43 -2.98
N SER A 778 -0.92 -15.12 -3.02
CA SER A 778 -1.92 -15.09 -1.94
C SER A 778 -1.33 -15.55 -0.62
N SER A 779 -0.52 -16.61 -0.64
CA SER A 779 0.14 -17.13 0.56
C SER A 779 1.15 -16.14 1.12
N ILE A 780 1.94 -15.46 0.29
CA ILE A 780 2.89 -14.42 0.75
C ILE A 780 2.14 -13.26 1.41
N VAL A 781 1.07 -12.73 0.79
CA VAL A 781 0.29 -11.62 1.37
C VAL A 781 -0.36 -12.01 2.70
N ILE A 782 -0.91 -13.24 2.79
CA ILE A 782 -1.55 -13.74 4.01
C ILE A 782 -0.51 -14.01 5.12
N LEU A 783 0.65 -14.59 4.78
CA LEU A 783 1.71 -14.90 5.74
C LEU A 783 2.45 -13.65 6.20
N ASP A 784 2.69 -12.65 5.34
CA ASP A 784 3.27 -11.37 5.74
C ASP A 784 2.44 -10.72 6.85
N ARG A 785 1.10 -10.65 6.68
CA ARG A 785 0.22 -10.09 7.72
C ARG A 785 0.24 -10.92 9.01
N GLN A 786 0.22 -12.25 8.91
CA GLN A 786 0.23 -13.14 10.09
C GLN A 786 1.55 -13.05 10.87
N TRP A 787 2.69 -13.07 10.18
CA TRP A 787 4.01 -13.06 10.80
C TRP A 787 4.42 -11.64 11.26
N SER A 788 3.97 -10.59 10.57
CA SER A 788 4.06 -9.20 11.07
C SER A 788 3.33 -9.03 12.40
N ALA A 789 2.08 -9.51 12.47
CA ALA A 789 1.28 -9.48 13.68
C ALA A 789 1.90 -10.31 14.82
N ALA A 790 2.43 -11.50 14.52
CA ALA A 790 3.12 -12.34 15.50
C ALA A 790 4.42 -11.69 16.02
N ALA A 791 5.24 -11.13 15.13
CA ALA A 791 6.51 -10.48 15.46
C ALA A 791 6.34 -9.08 16.09
N GLY A 792 5.16 -8.47 15.99
CA GLY A 792 4.92 -7.09 16.42
C GLY A 792 5.60 -6.05 15.53
N LEU A 793 5.78 -6.36 14.24
CA LEU A 793 6.47 -5.52 13.25
C LEU A 793 5.50 -4.96 12.20
N PRO A 794 5.89 -3.89 11.46
CA PRO A 794 5.15 -3.45 10.28
C PRO A 794 5.07 -4.54 9.20
N ARG A 795 4.04 -4.47 8.35
CA ARG A 795 3.92 -5.31 7.14
C ARG A 795 5.10 -5.06 6.20
N ASN A 796 5.60 -6.10 5.52
CA ASN A 796 6.50 -5.91 4.37
C ASN A 796 5.72 -5.37 3.16
N PHE A 797 4.45 -5.77 3.01
CA PHE A 797 3.65 -5.41 1.85
C PHE A 797 2.39 -4.65 2.27
N GLN A 798 2.19 -3.49 1.64
CA GLN A 798 0.89 -2.83 1.68
C GLN A 798 -0.07 -3.52 0.67
N GLU A 799 -1.38 -3.27 0.74
CA GLU A 799 -2.38 -4.08 0.01
C GLU A 799 -2.09 -4.15 -1.51
N SER A 800 -1.80 -3.02 -2.15
CA SER A 800 -1.63 -2.96 -3.60
C SER A 800 -0.29 -3.48 -4.14
N ALA A 801 0.49 -4.24 -3.36
CA ALA A 801 1.85 -4.62 -3.70
C ALA A 801 1.98 -5.85 -4.60
N PHE A 802 0.87 -6.54 -4.80
CA PHE A 802 0.72 -7.66 -5.70
C PHE A 802 -0.63 -7.51 -6.41
N GLY A 803 -0.73 -8.10 -7.62
CA GLY A 803 -1.90 -8.14 -8.52
C GLY A 803 -3.25 -8.06 -7.82
N PRO A 804 -4.31 -7.45 -8.41
CA PRO A 804 -5.65 -7.57 -7.87
C PRO A 804 -6.00 -9.04 -7.87
N ILE A 805 -5.76 -9.69 -6.73
CA ILE A 805 -5.61 -11.14 -6.70
C ILE A 805 -6.98 -11.67 -7.04
N ASN A 806 -7.10 -12.29 -8.21
CA ASN A 806 -8.39 -12.71 -8.73
C ASN A 806 -8.90 -13.88 -7.88
N THR A 807 -9.64 -13.54 -6.81
CA THR A 807 -10.15 -14.50 -5.83
C THR A 807 -11.03 -15.56 -6.47
N SER A 808 -11.75 -15.23 -7.56
CA SER A 808 -12.57 -16.19 -8.32
C SER A 808 -11.75 -17.29 -9.02
N SER A 809 -10.44 -17.09 -9.21
CA SER A 809 -9.53 -18.08 -9.79
C SER A 809 -8.89 -19.01 -8.74
N ILE A 810 -8.98 -18.67 -7.45
CA ILE A 810 -8.38 -19.44 -6.36
C ILE A 810 -9.33 -20.54 -5.91
N LYS A 811 -8.99 -21.80 -6.20
CA LYS A 811 -9.80 -22.98 -5.84
C LYS A 811 -9.69 -23.39 -4.35
N LEU A 812 -9.13 -22.55 -3.49
CA LEU A 812 -8.82 -22.84 -2.09
C LEU A 812 -9.60 -21.91 -1.15
N PRO A 813 -10.68 -22.41 -0.51
CA PRO A 813 -11.57 -21.57 0.30
C PRO A 813 -10.88 -20.80 1.44
N TYR A 814 -9.79 -21.34 2.00
CA TYR A 814 -9.04 -20.67 3.05
C TYR A 814 -8.35 -19.38 2.55
N LEU A 815 -7.69 -19.43 1.40
CA LEU A 815 -6.99 -18.29 0.82
C LEU A 815 -7.99 -17.18 0.45
N GLU A 816 -9.10 -17.55 -0.19
CA GLU A 816 -10.19 -16.62 -0.54
C GLU A 816 -10.78 -15.93 0.71
N ALA A 817 -11.16 -16.72 1.73
CA ALA A 817 -11.67 -16.20 2.99
C ALA A 817 -10.65 -15.31 3.72
N MET A 818 -9.36 -15.67 3.68
CA MET A 818 -8.32 -14.87 4.31
C MET A 818 -8.02 -13.58 3.55
N LEU A 819 -8.00 -13.56 2.22
CA LEU A 819 -7.85 -12.32 1.45
C LEU A 819 -9.00 -11.34 1.74
N THR A 820 -10.25 -11.82 1.75
CA THR A 820 -11.41 -10.97 2.11
C THR A 820 -11.36 -10.50 3.58
N PHE A 821 -10.84 -11.33 4.50
CA PHE A 821 -10.60 -10.94 5.89
C PHE A 821 -9.54 -9.83 6.02
N ILE A 822 -8.48 -9.88 5.23
CA ILE A 822 -7.40 -8.88 5.25
C ILE A 822 -7.96 -7.50 4.91
N LYS A 823 -8.70 -7.38 3.80
CA LYS A 823 -9.38 -6.15 3.36
C LYS A 823 -10.37 -5.60 4.39
N LEU A 824 -11.03 -6.50 5.12
CA LEU A 824 -11.93 -6.11 6.20
C LEU A 824 -11.16 -5.64 7.45
N SER A 825 -10.06 -6.31 7.81
CA SER A 825 -9.31 -6.06 9.05
C SER A 825 -8.49 -4.77 9.05
N ASP A 826 -8.11 -4.23 7.89
CA ASP A 826 -7.49 -2.89 7.83
C ASP A 826 -8.48 -1.80 8.30
N LYS A 827 -9.80 -2.00 8.10
CA LYS A 827 -10.86 -1.10 8.60
C LYS A 827 -11.09 -1.19 10.12
N PHE A 828 -10.48 -2.16 10.81
CA PHE A 828 -10.55 -2.32 12.27
C PHE A 828 -9.28 -1.87 13.01
N SER A 829 -8.22 -1.51 12.27
CA SER A 829 -6.92 -1.23 12.88
C SER A 829 -6.93 -0.01 13.79
N ASP A 830 -7.70 1.04 13.45
CA ASP A 830 -7.81 2.24 14.28
C ASP A 830 -8.62 2.00 15.58
N PRO A 831 -9.83 1.40 15.56
CA PRO A 831 -10.52 0.98 16.78
C PRO A 831 -9.70 0.05 17.68
N ILE A 832 -8.95 -0.91 17.12
CA ILE A 832 -8.08 -1.82 17.90
C ILE A 832 -6.86 -1.08 18.47
N SER A 833 -6.32 -0.10 17.74
CA SER A 833 -5.23 0.79 18.19
C SER A 833 -5.68 1.76 19.30
N GLN A 834 -6.93 2.22 19.26
CA GLN A 834 -7.54 3.01 20.34
C GLN A 834 -7.86 2.14 21.57
N ALA A 835 -8.42 0.94 21.35
CA ALA A 835 -8.69 -0.05 22.40
C ALA A 835 -7.42 -0.41 23.18
N THR A 836 -6.30 -0.63 22.50
CA THR A 836 -5.03 -0.99 23.14
C THR A 836 -4.35 0.17 23.87
N LYS A 837 -4.80 1.42 23.69
CA LYS A 837 -4.33 2.61 24.41
C LYS A 837 -5.15 2.94 25.68
N SER A 838 -6.04 2.04 26.11
CA SER A 838 -6.90 2.23 27.31
C SER A 838 -7.77 3.49 27.26
N GLN A 839 -8.16 3.93 26.07
CA GLN A 839 -9.13 5.01 25.86
C GLN A 839 -10.54 4.43 25.65
N ARG A 840 -11.56 5.22 25.97
CA ARG A 840 -12.96 4.82 25.81
C ARG A 840 -13.32 4.78 24.32
N TYR A 841 -14.12 3.79 23.92
CA TYR A 841 -14.76 3.78 22.61
C TYR A 841 -16.12 4.45 22.77
N ASP A 842 -16.28 5.66 22.22
CA ASP A 842 -17.47 6.50 22.41
C ASP A 842 -18.54 6.33 21.32
N ASP A 843 -18.26 5.51 20.29
CA ASP A 843 -19.14 5.28 19.14
C ASP A 843 -19.75 3.86 19.16
N GLU A 844 -20.84 3.70 19.91
CA GLU A 844 -21.57 2.44 20.06
C GLU A 844 -22.14 1.93 18.71
N GLU A 845 -22.52 2.83 17.81
CA GLU A 845 -23.01 2.50 16.47
C GLU A 845 -21.90 1.90 15.60
N ALA A 846 -20.70 2.49 15.59
CA ALA A 846 -19.55 1.92 14.88
C ALA A 846 -19.14 0.55 15.44
N PHE A 847 -19.25 0.31 16.76
CA PHE A 847 -19.01 -1.02 17.34
C PHE A 847 -19.97 -2.07 16.75
N GLU A 848 -21.28 -1.79 16.75
CA GLU A 848 -22.27 -2.73 16.21
C GLU A 848 -22.13 -2.94 14.69
N VAL A 849 -21.81 -1.88 13.93
CA VAL A 849 -21.53 -2.00 12.48
C VAL A 849 -20.29 -2.86 12.22
N MET A 850 -19.24 -2.77 13.02
CA MET A 850 -18.06 -3.63 12.90
C MET A 850 -18.37 -5.08 13.30
N ASN A 851 -19.05 -5.29 14.42
CA ASN A 851 -19.51 -6.59 14.89
C ASN A 851 -20.35 -7.29 13.81
N PHE A 852 -21.33 -6.59 13.22
CA PHE A 852 -22.13 -7.06 12.10
C PHE A 852 -21.29 -7.42 10.86
N ARG A 853 -20.29 -6.61 10.49
CA ARG A 853 -19.41 -6.91 9.35
C ARG A 853 -18.55 -8.17 9.57
N ILE A 854 -18.06 -8.40 10.80
CA ILE A 854 -17.33 -9.63 11.15
C ILE A 854 -18.26 -10.84 11.06
N GLU A 855 -19.49 -10.73 11.57
CA GLU A 855 -20.50 -11.79 11.44
C GLU A 855 -20.88 -12.09 9.99
N LEU A 856 -21.02 -11.05 9.16
CA LEU A 856 -21.31 -11.20 7.74
C LEU A 856 -20.15 -11.88 6.99
N TRP A 857 -18.90 -11.51 7.31
CA TRP A 857 -17.71 -12.21 6.79
C TRP A 857 -17.69 -13.67 7.24
N ARG A 858 -17.90 -13.95 8.53
CA ARG A 858 -17.92 -15.31 9.09
C ARG A 858 -18.96 -16.20 8.40
N LYS A 859 -20.18 -15.69 8.24
CA LYS A 859 -21.28 -16.38 7.53
C LYS A 859 -20.93 -16.68 6.08
N ARG A 860 -20.29 -15.73 5.35
CA ARG A 860 -19.84 -15.95 3.96
C ARG A 860 -18.69 -16.96 3.88
N ALA A 861 -17.70 -16.87 4.77
CA ALA A 861 -16.49 -17.68 4.73
C ALA A 861 -16.70 -19.15 5.16
N VAL A 862 -17.66 -19.42 6.06
CA VAL A 862 -17.85 -20.76 6.65
C VAL A 862 -19.21 -21.40 6.29
N ALA A 863 -20.13 -20.61 5.73
CA ALA A 863 -21.53 -20.92 5.36
C ALA A 863 -22.48 -21.20 6.53
N ASP A 864 -22.08 -22.02 7.50
CA ASP A 864 -22.92 -22.40 8.65
C ASP A 864 -22.11 -22.36 9.97
N PRO A 865 -22.41 -21.39 10.88
CA PRO A 865 -21.77 -21.30 12.18
C PRO A 865 -22.10 -22.47 13.12
N SER A 866 -23.27 -23.12 12.95
CA SER A 866 -23.73 -24.20 13.84
C SER A 866 -22.85 -25.46 13.74
N ILE A 867 -22.04 -25.59 12.68
CA ILE A 867 -21.09 -26.68 12.49
C ILE A 867 -20.13 -26.86 13.68
N ILE A 868 -19.74 -25.78 14.37
CA ILE A 868 -18.90 -25.87 15.58
C ILE A 868 -19.70 -26.42 16.77
N GLN A 869 -20.95 -25.99 16.97
CA GLN A 869 -21.84 -26.51 18.01
C GLN A 869 -22.23 -27.99 17.76
N LEU A 870 -22.39 -28.37 16.48
CA LEU A 870 -22.59 -29.75 16.06
C LEU A 870 -21.36 -30.61 16.35
N TRP A 871 -20.14 -30.10 16.08
CA TRP A 871 -18.89 -30.80 16.44
C TRP A 871 -18.71 -30.99 17.95
N HIS A 872 -19.09 -30.00 18.77
CA HIS A 872 -19.13 -30.16 20.24
C HIS A 872 -20.09 -31.26 20.70
N SER A 873 -21.15 -31.52 19.93
CA SER A 873 -22.14 -32.57 20.21
C SER A 873 -21.73 -33.94 19.62
N ASN A 874 -20.94 -33.96 18.56
CA ASN A 874 -20.47 -35.18 17.90
C ASN A 874 -19.03 -35.00 17.32
N PRO A 875 -18.00 -35.54 17.98
CA PRO A 875 -16.62 -35.48 17.48
C PRO A 875 -16.41 -36.10 16.09
N LEU A 876 -17.29 -36.98 15.62
CA LEU A 876 -17.20 -37.60 14.29
C LEU A 876 -17.65 -36.66 13.16
N SER A 877 -18.36 -35.57 13.44
CA SER A 877 -18.71 -34.53 12.44
C SER A 877 -17.69 -33.40 12.44
N GLN A 878 -16.40 -33.74 12.49
CA GLN A 878 -15.31 -32.77 12.52
C GLN A 878 -15.26 -31.95 11.21
N PRO A 879 -15.35 -30.61 11.28
CA PRO A 879 -15.17 -29.77 10.10
C PRO A 879 -13.70 -29.68 9.68
N PRO A 880 -13.41 -29.37 8.40
CA PRO A 880 -12.06 -29.08 7.93
C PRO A 880 -11.33 -28.05 8.80
N THR A 881 -10.06 -28.30 9.10
CA THR A 881 -9.24 -27.51 10.03
C THR A 881 -9.26 -26.01 9.73
N TRP A 882 -9.24 -25.64 8.44
CA TRP A 882 -9.32 -24.26 7.99
C TRP A 882 -10.64 -23.56 8.40
N LYS A 883 -11.78 -24.25 8.43
CA LYS A 883 -13.06 -23.68 8.91
C LYS A 883 -13.00 -23.34 10.39
N ILE A 884 -12.36 -24.20 11.19
CA ILE A 884 -12.16 -23.97 12.62
C ILE A 884 -11.26 -22.75 12.84
N LEU A 885 -10.16 -22.66 12.08
CA LEU A 885 -9.22 -21.54 12.14
C LEU A 885 -9.87 -20.20 11.73
N LEU A 886 -10.68 -20.16 10.68
CA LEU A 886 -11.40 -18.95 10.25
C LEU A 886 -12.43 -18.48 11.28
N ASN A 887 -13.21 -19.40 11.86
CA ASN A 887 -14.18 -19.05 12.92
C ASN A 887 -13.48 -18.49 14.16
N LEU A 888 -12.39 -19.11 14.61
CA LEU A 888 -11.61 -18.61 15.75
C LEU A 888 -10.94 -17.26 15.44
N ARG A 889 -10.61 -16.95 14.18
CA ARG A 889 -10.12 -15.62 13.78
C ARG A 889 -11.21 -14.55 13.87
N ALA A 890 -12.45 -14.83 13.49
CA ALA A 890 -13.57 -13.91 13.72
C ALA A 890 -13.75 -13.62 15.23
N GLU A 891 -13.78 -14.66 16.06
CA GLU A 891 -13.94 -14.49 17.51
C GLU A 891 -12.74 -13.81 18.17
N SER A 892 -11.52 -14.02 17.67
CA SER A 892 -10.34 -13.29 18.14
C SER A 892 -10.40 -11.79 17.83
N VAL A 893 -11.04 -11.35 16.74
CA VAL A 893 -11.27 -9.91 16.47
C VAL A 893 -12.40 -9.38 17.33
N ARG A 894 -13.52 -10.11 17.45
CA ARG A 894 -14.62 -9.75 18.38
C ARG A 894 -14.09 -9.58 19.81
N SER A 895 -13.22 -10.49 20.25
CA SER A 895 -12.55 -10.44 21.56
C SER A 895 -11.74 -9.15 21.77
N LEU A 896 -11.11 -8.60 20.71
CA LEU A 896 -10.43 -7.29 20.78
C LEU A 896 -11.42 -6.13 20.83
N LEU A 897 -12.48 -6.17 20.01
CA LEU A 897 -13.51 -5.13 19.98
C LEU A 897 -14.29 -5.01 21.31
N PHE A 898 -14.39 -6.08 22.09
CA PHE A 898 -15.00 -6.03 23.42
C PHE A 898 -14.14 -5.33 24.49
N LYS A 899 -12.80 -5.33 24.39
CA LYS A 899 -11.90 -4.81 25.43
C LYS A 899 -12.17 -3.35 25.86
N PRO A 900 -12.45 -2.38 24.97
CA PRO A 900 -12.78 -0.99 25.32
C PRO A 900 -13.88 -0.83 26.37
N HIS A 901 -14.91 -1.67 26.31
CA HIS A 901 -16.08 -1.56 27.18
C HIS A 901 -15.79 -1.97 28.64
N PHE A 902 -14.58 -2.47 28.96
CA PHE A 902 -14.24 -2.99 30.29
C PHE A 902 -13.02 -2.31 30.93
N PHE A 903 -12.43 -1.28 30.33
CA PHE A 903 -11.35 -0.52 30.97
C PHE A 903 -11.86 0.36 32.14
N SER A 904 -10.96 0.76 33.03
CA SER A 904 -11.26 1.46 34.30
C SER A 904 -12.04 2.79 34.20
N LYS A 905 -12.30 3.32 32.99
CA LYS A 905 -13.06 4.55 32.74
C LYS A 905 -14.41 4.31 32.02
N ALA A 906 -14.80 3.06 31.79
CA ALA A 906 -16.04 2.71 31.09
C ALA A 906 -17.28 2.97 31.98
N ASP A 907 -18.43 3.25 31.35
CA ASP A 907 -19.69 3.36 32.07
C ASP A 907 -20.23 1.98 32.47
N VAL A 908 -20.51 1.81 33.77
CA VAL A 908 -20.91 0.52 34.35
C VAL A 908 -22.24 0.00 33.80
N GLN A 909 -23.14 0.85 33.28
CA GLN A 909 -24.41 0.38 32.71
C GLN A 909 -24.25 -0.08 31.26
N THR A 910 -23.50 0.65 30.42
CA THR A 910 -23.17 0.16 29.07
C THR A 910 -22.32 -1.12 29.14
N SER A 911 -21.30 -1.17 29.99
CA SER A 911 -20.46 -2.37 30.17
C SER A 911 -21.26 -3.62 30.58
N LYS A 912 -22.36 -3.46 31.33
CA LYS A 912 -23.23 -4.58 31.74
C LYS A 912 -23.94 -5.25 30.58
N GLN A 913 -24.27 -4.51 29.52
CA GLN A 913 -24.96 -5.06 28.34
C GLN A 913 -24.03 -6.03 27.58
N TYR A 914 -22.76 -5.63 27.43
CA TYR A 914 -21.74 -6.39 26.71
C TYR A 914 -21.05 -7.49 27.54
N LEU A 915 -21.24 -7.51 28.86
CA LEU A 915 -20.57 -8.44 29.78
C LEU A 915 -20.83 -9.92 29.44
N ARG A 916 -22.09 -10.28 29.14
CA ARG A 916 -22.47 -11.65 28.79
C ARG A 916 -21.88 -12.06 27.42
N PRO A 917 -22.10 -11.31 26.31
CA PRO A 917 -21.46 -11.60 25.02
C PRO A 917 -19.93 -11.74 25.09
N ALA A 918 -19.25 -10.89 25.87
CA ALA A 918 -17.79 -10.95 26.01
C ALA A 918 -17.31 -12.23 26.73
N ILE A 919 -18.04 -12.71 27.74
CA ILE A 919 -17.73 -13.97 28.44
C ILE A 919 -18.07 -15.19 27.58
N GLU A 920 -19.13 -15.13 26.77
CA GLU A 920 -19.49 -16.18 25.80
C GLU A 920 -18.37 -16.34 24.75
N VAL A 921 -17.89 -15.24 24.14
CA VAL A 921 -16.75 -15.28 23.19
C VAL A 921 -15.47 -15.82 23.84
N LEU A 922 -15.17 -15.42 25.08
CA LEU A 922 -14.04 -15.96 25.84
C LEU A 922 -14.16 -17.48 26.05
N PHE A 923 -15.35 -17.95 26.44
CA PHE A 923 -15.61 -19.37 26.68
C PHE A 923 -15.52 -20.19 25.40
N ASP A 924 -16.13 -19.73 24.31
CA ASP A 924 -16.15 -20.47 23.04
C ASP A 924 -14.75 -20.66 22.45
N VAL A 925 -13.91 -19.62 22.45
CA VAL A 925 -12.52 -19.72 21.97
C VAL A 925 -11.72 -20.71 22.85
N CYS A 926 -11.78 -20.58 24.18
CA CYS A 926 -11.04 -21.48 25.08
C CYS A 926 -11.55 -22.93 24.98
N ASN A 927 -12.86 -23.14 24.87
CA ASN A 927 -13.50 -24.45 24.76
C ASN A 927 -13.16 -25.14 23.44
N VAL A 928 -13.23 -24.45 22.29
CA VAL A 928 -12.83 -25.02 20.99
C VAL A 928 -11.36 -25.43 21.00
N LEU A 929 -10.46 -24.57 21.48
CA LEU A 929 -9.02 -24.88 21.53
C LEU A 929 -8.70 -26.03 22.49
N TYR A 930 -9.37 -26.09 23.64
CA TYR A 930 -9.19 -27.18 24.61
C TYR A 930 -9.71 -28.52 24.07
N ASN A 931 -10.87 -28.52 23.39
CA ASN A 931 -11.40 -29.71 22.74
C ASN A 931 -10.50 -30.16 21.57
N LEU A 932 -9.96 -29.25 20.76
CA LEU A 932 -8.98 -29.58 19.73
C LEU A 932 -7.75 -30.30 20.31
N ASN A 933 -7.21 -29.81 21.43
CA ASN A 933 -6.03 -30.40 22.08
C ASN A 933 -6.30 -31.74 22.79
N THR A 934 -7.51 -31.96 23.30
CA THR A 934 -7.85 -33.16 24.07
C THR A 934 -8.44 -34.29 23.23
N THR A 935 -9.10 -33.96 22.11
CA THR A 935 -9.77 -34.94 21.23
C THR A 935 -9.02 -35.20 19.92
N THR A 936 -8.09 -34.34 19.52
CA THR A 936 -7.32 -34.43 18.27
C THR A 936 -5.85 -34.05 18.48
N ASP A 937 -5.00 -34.22 17.46
CA ASP A 937 -3.62 -33.70 17.48
C ASP A 937 -3.43 -32.40 16.69
N ILE A 938 -4.51 -31.79 16.18
CA ILE A 938 -4.50 -30.56 15.38
C ILE A 938 -3.91 -29.38 16.15
N TYR A 939 -4.36 -29.16 17.40
CA TYR A 939 -3.84 -28.05 18.21
C TYR A 939 -2.33 -28.19 18.44
N ARG A 940 -1.84 -29.42 18.63
CA ARG A 940 -0.40 -29.71 18.79
C ARG A 940 0.38 -29.38 17.53
N LYS A 941 -0.07 -29.92 16.38
CA LYS A 941 0.61 -29.78 15.09
C LYS A 941 0.61 -28.35 14.55
N GLN A 942 -0.46 -27.60 14.78
CA GLN A 942 -0.67 -26.24 14.28
C GLN A 942 -0.62 -25.19 15.40
N GLN A 943 0.03 -25.49 16.53
CA GLN A 943 0.11 -24.61 17.71
C GLN A 943 0.50 -23.15 17.38
N PRO A 944 1.45 -22.85 16.45
CA PRO A 944 1.81 -21.47 16.10
C PRO A 944 0.65 -20.62 15.56
N PHE A 945 -0.35 -21.24 14.92
CA PHE A 945 -1.53 -20.53 14.40
C PHE A 945 -2.61 -20.30 15.47
N TYR A 946 -2.67 -21.15 16.50
CA TYR A 946 -3.68 -21.09 17.55
C TYR A 946 -3.24 -20.32 18.80
N GLN A 947 -1.93 -20.30 19.12
CA GLN A 947 -1.38 -19.61 20.29
C GLN A 947 -1.71 -18.10 20.32
N PRO A 948 -1.68 -17.33 19.20
CA PRO A 948 -2.13 -15.93 19.20
C PRO A 948 -3.62 -15.75 19.48
N LEU A 949 -4.46 -16.70 19.07
CA LEU A 949 -5.91 -16.67 19.30
C LEU A 949 -6.22 -16.92 20.79
N LEU A 950 -5.52 -17.88 21.40
CA LEU A 950 -5.58 -18.12 22.84
C LEU A 950 -5.14 -16.88 23.63
N ALA A 951 -4.01 -16.26 23.27
CA ALA A 951 -3.50 -15.07 23.93
C ALA A 951 -4.43 -13.86 23.80
N SER A 952 -5.08 -13.66 22.63
CA SER A 952 -6.08 -12.60 22.43
C SER A 952 -7.26 -12.75 23.39
N ALA A 953 -7.83 -13.97 23.46
CA ALA A 953 -8.94 -14.32 24.35
C ALA A 953 -8.56 -14.22 25.84
N SER A 954 -7.41 -14.76 26.26
CA SER A 954 -6.90 -14.59 27.62
C SER A 954 -6.72 -13.11 27.98
N GLY A 955 -6.25 -12.29 27.03
CA GLY A 955 -6.16 -10.84 27.20
C GLY A 955 -7.51 -10.15 27.43
N LEU A 956 -8.62 -10.66 26.87
CA LEU A 956 -9.98 -10.18 27.21
C LEU A 956 -10.39 -10.65 28.60
N GLY A 957 -10.10 -11.92 28.95
CA GLY A 957 -10.33 -12.45 30.30
C GLY A 957 -9.65 -11.64 31.40
N PHE A 958 -8.45 -11.12 31.14
CA PHE A 958 -7.74 -10.23 32.07
C PHE A 958 -8.45 -8.89 32.29
N VAL A 959 -8.91 -8.23 31.22
CA VAL A 959 -9.67 -6.97 31.33
C VAL A 959 -11.01 -7.20 32.02
N LEU A 960 -11.72 -8.29 31.68
CA LEU A 960 -12.96 -8.69 32.35
C LEU A 960 -12.75 -8.94 33.85
N THR A 961 -11.67 -9.64 34.24
CA THR A 961 -11.37 -9.89 35.65
C THR A 961 -11.14 -8.59 36.41
N SER A 962 -10.31 -7.70 35.86
CA SER A 962 -10.04 -6.38 36.43
C SER A 962 -11.32 -5.55 36.58
N PHE A 963 -12.17 -5.50 35.55
CA PHE A 963 -13.46 -4.80 35.60
C PHE A 963 -14.37 -5.28 36.74
N LEU A 964 -14.44 -6.61 36.94
CA LEU A 964 -15.26 -7.24 37.97
C LEU A 964 -14.71 -7.05 39.38
N GLU A 965 -13.39 -6.96 39.56
CA GLU A 965 -12.76 -6.62 40.83
C GLU A 965 -13.08 -5.18 41.24
N HIS A 966 -12.93 -4.22 40.32
CA HIS A 966 -13.22 -2.81 40.57
C HIS A 966 -14.71 -2.55 40.85
N ASN A 967 -15.60 -3.25 40.15
CA ASN A 967 -17.06 -3.04 40.24
C ASN A 967 -17.79 -4.11 41.07
N ARG A 968 -17.08 -4.75 42.00
CA ARG A 968 -17.51 -5.93 42.77
C ARG A 968 -18.93 -5.84 43.34
N SER A 969 -19.29 -4.71 43.96
CA SER A 969 -20.59 -4.51 44.62
C SER A 969 -21.73 -4.22 43.64
N ALA A 970 -21.45 -3.69 42.47
CA ALA A 970 -22.45 -3.22 41.51
C ALA A 970 -22.75 -4.22 40.38
N VAL A 971 -21.86 -5.19 40.12
CA VAL A 971 -21.93 -6.11 38.98
C VAL A 971 -22.06 -7.59 39.39
N LEU A 972 -21.38 -8.06 40.44
CA LEU A 972 -21.46 -9.48 40.84
C LEU A 972 -22.86 -9.91 41.29
N ALA A 973 -23.62 -9.01 41.91
CA ALA A 973 -25.01 -9.30 42.31
C ALA A 973 -25.99 -9.44 41.13
N THR A 974 -25.57 -9.03 39.92
CA THR A 974 -26.36 -9.11 38.68
C THR A 974 -25.87 -10.19 37.71
N LEU A 975 -24.76 -10.87 38.00
CA LEU A 975 -24.24 -11.98 37.21
C LEU A 975 -24.95 -13.29 37.57
N SER A 976 -25.34 -14.09 36.57
CA SER A 976 -25.81 -15.45 36.83
C SER A 976 -24.64 -16.36 37.22
N THR A 977 -24.94 -17.38 38.03
CA THR A 977 -23.97 -18.42 38.44
C THR A 977 -23.37 -19.16 37.26
N GLU A 978 -24.12 -19.29 36.16
CA GLU A 978 -23.71 -19.95 34.92
C GLU A 978 -22.64 -19.14 34.17
N VAL A 979 -22.82 -17.82 34.02
CA VAL A 979 -21.86 -16.92 33.36
C VAL A 979 -20.60 -16.77 34.19
N ALA A 980 -20.72 -16.66 35.52
CA ALA A 980 -19.57 -16.68 36.42
C ALA A 980 -18.77 -18.01 36.34
N GLY A 981 -19.47 -19.15 36.25
CA GLY A 981 -18.85 -20.45 36.05
C GLY A 981 -18.22 -20.64 34.66
N ALA A 982 -18.78 -20.02 33.62
CA ALA A 982 -18.17 -20.02 32.29
C ALA A 982 -16.80 -19.32 32.31
N MET A 983 -16.70 -18.14 32.93
CA MET A 983 -15.44 -17.40 33.07
C MET A 983 -14.37 -18.20 33.83
N GLY A 984 -14.74 -18.89 34.93
CA GLY A 984 -13.84 -19.79 35.65
C GLY A 984 -13.32 -20.95 34.79
N ARG A 985 -14.21 -21.64 34.07
CA ARG A 985 -13.82 -22.72 33.15
C ARG A 985 -12.93 -22.24 32.02
N SER A 986 -13.18 -21.05 31.45
CA SER A 986 -12.34 -20.46 30.40
C SER A 986 -10.90 -20.28 30.87
N TYR A 987 -10.71 -19.80 32.10
CA TYR A 987 -9.40 -19.64 32.72
C TYR A 987 -8.70 -21.00 32.91
N GLU A 988 -9.39 -22.02 33.43
CA GLU A 988 -8.80 -23.36 33.63
C GLU A 988 -8.37 -24.01 32.30
N MET A 989 -9.19 -23.88 31.25
CA MET A 989 -8.86 -24.35 29.90
C MET A 989 -7.64 -23.62 29.32
N ALA A 990 -7.55 -22.29 29.49
CA ALA A 990 -6.42 -21.50 29.04
C ALA A 990 -5.12 -21.86 29.77
N VAL A 991 -5.18 -22.09 31.09
CA VAL A 991 -4.03 -22.56 31.89
C VAL A 991 -3.56 -23.94 31.43
N ALA A 992 -4.48 -24.88 31.21
CA ALA A 992 -4.13 -26.23 30.75
C ALA A 992 -3.41 -26.22 29.40
N LEU A 993 -3.87 -25.38 28.46
CA LEU A 993 -3.22 -25.19 27.15
C LEU A 993 -1.85 -24.51 27.29
N ALA A 994 -1.76 -23.37 27.99
CA ALA A 994 -0.52 -22.62 28.11
C ALA A 994 0.58 -23.42 28.82
N THR A 995 0.25 -24.09 29.94
CA THR A 995 1.20 -24.91 30.70
C THR A 995 1.61 -26.19 29.95
N GLY A 996 0.71 -26.80 29.18
CA GLY A 996 1.01 -28.00 28.39
C GLY A 996 2.08 -27.78 27.31
N TYR A 997 2.19 -26.56 26.78
CA TYR A 997 3.09 -26.21 25.66
C TYR A 997 4.24 -25.28 26.05
N ALA A 998 4.33 -24.83 27.31
CA ALA A 998 5.36 -23.91 27.79
C ALA A 998 6.81 -24.38 27.57
N LYS A 999 7.06 -25.69 27.44
CA LYS A 999 8.40 -26.24 27.14
C LYS A 999 8.80 -26.19 25.67
N ILE A 1000 7.85 -25.91 24.77
CA ILE A 1000 8.02 -25.99 23.31
C ILE A 1000 7.84 -24.61 22.66
N SER A 1001 6.99 -23.73 23.21
CA SER A 1001 6.80 -22.36 22.73
C SER A 1001 6.96 -21.34 23.85
N ARG A 1002 7.80 -20.31 23.62
CA ARG A 1002 8.03 -19.22 24.59
C ARG A 1002 6.76 -18.39 24.77
N ALA A 1003 5.96 -18.23 23.72
CA ALA A 1003 4.66 -17.56 23.80
C ALA A 1003 3.65 -18.30 24.69
N SER A 1004 3.71 -19.64 24.75
CA SER A 1004 2.91 -20.43 25.72
C SER A 1004 3.46 -20.31 27.15
N GLN A 1005 4.79 -20.25 27.32
CA GLN A 1005 5.42 -20.03 28.62
C GLN A 1005 5.01 -18.67 29.23
N GLY A 1006 5.22 -17.56 28.50
CA GLY A 1006 4.88 -16.22 28.99
C GLY A 1006 3.39 -16.02 29.25
N LEU A 1007 2.52 -16.73 28.52
CA LEU A 1007 1.08 -16.78 28.80
C LEU A 1007 0.77 -17.55 30.09
N ALA A 1008 1.42 -18.68 30.34
CA ALA A 1008 1.23 -19.49 31.55
C ALA A 1008 1.66 -18.72 32.81
N GLU A 1009 2.78 -18.00 32.74
CA GLU A 1009 3.28 -17.13 33.80
C GLU A 1009 2.24 -16.05 34.16
N LYS A 1010 1.75 -15.29 33.17
CA LYS A 1010 0.73 -14.23 33.37
C LYS A 1010 -0.64 -14.76 33.83
N LEU A 1011 -1.06 -15.93 33.35
CA LEU A 1011 -2.30 -16.56 33.85
C LEU A 1011 -2.19 -16.85 35.35
N SER A 1012 -1.02 -17.29 35.83
CA SER A 1012 -0.84 -17.65 37.25
C SER A 1012 -1.10 -16.49 38.22
N GLU A 1013 -0.80 -15.25 37.81
CA GLU A 1013 -1.02 -14.02 38.60
C GLU A 1013 -2.51 -13.74 38.82
N VAL A 1014 -3.35 -13.97 37.80
CA VAL A 1014 -4.79 -13.66 37.80
C VAL A 1014 -5.61 -14.70 38.60
N ARG A 1015 -4.99 -15.81 39.02
CA ARG A 1015 -5.66 -16.88 39.77
C ARG A 1015 -6.23 -16.40 41.11
N GLU A 1016 -5.50 -15.56 41.85
CA GLU A 1016 -5.94 -15.10 43.17
C GLU A 1016 -7.16 -14.18 43.06
N SER A 1017 -7.17 -13.29 42.07
CA SER A 1017 -8.31 -12.43 41.70
C SER A 1017 -9.58 -13.23 41.42
N LEU A 1018 -9.54 -14.20 40.51
CA LEU A 1018 -10.69 -15.04 40.17
C LEU A 1018 -11.18 -15.89 41.35
N THR A 1019 -10.25 -16.36 42.19
CA THR A 1019 -10.57 -17.06 43.45
C THR A 1019 -11.21 -16.10 44.47
N GLY A 1020 -10.78 -14.84 44.50
CA GLY A 1020 -11.33 -13.77 45.33
C GLY A 1020 -12.73 -13.31 44.89
N LEU A 1021 -13.04 -13.41 43.59
CA LEU A 1021 -14.37 -13.19 43.01
C LEU A 1021 -15.33 -14.38 43.21
N GLY A 1022 -14.82 -15.56 43.58
CA GLY A 1022 -15.61 -16.78 43.77
C GLY A 1022 -15.91 -17.54 42.47
N MET A 1023 -15.16 -17.26 41.39
CA MET A 1023 -15.29 -17.92 40.09
C MET A 1023 -14.44 -19.19 39.97
N LEU A 1024 -13.51 -19.40 40.90
CA LEU A 1024 -12.69 -20.61 41.03
C LEU A 1024 -12.81 -21.16 42.45
N GLU A 1025 -12.80 -22.49 42.60
CA GLU A 1025 -12.72 -23.12 43.92
C GLU A 1025 -11.34 -22.89 44.55
N ARG A 1026 -11.31 -22.54 45.85
CA ARG A 1026 -10.05 -22.51 46.60
C ARG A 1026 -9.48 -23.92 46.69
N PRO A 1027 -8.18 -24.14 46.40
CA PRO A 1027 -7.56 -25.45 46.59
C PRO A 1027 -7.72 -25.89 48.05
N ARG A 1028 -8.33 -27.07 48.25
CA ARG A 1028 -8.56 -27.64 49.58
C ARG A 1028 -7.22 -28.04 50.19
N ASN A 1029 -6.67 -27.18 51.04
CA ASN A 1029 -5.50 -27.55 51.85
C ASN A 1029 -5.81 -28.81 52.67
N CYS A 1030 -5.13 -29.91 52.34
CA CYS A 1030 -5.16 -31.14 53.12
C CYS A 1030 -4.70 -30.85 54.55
N ARG A 1031 -5.63 -30.86 55.50
CA ARG A 1031 -5.29 -30.86 56.92
C ARG A 1031 -4.69 -32.22 57.28
N THR A 1032 -3.38 -32.25 57.50
CA THR A 1032 -2.70 -33.34 58.19
C THR A 1032 -3.36 -33.58 59.55
N GLY A 1033 -3.91 -34.77 59.81
CA GLY A 1033 -4.64 -35.00 61.05
C GLY A 1033 -5.29 -36.37 61.26
N SER A 1034 -4.45 -37.41 61.43
CA SER A 1034 -4.73 -38.59 62.27
C SER A 1034 -5.64 -39.73 61.78
N GLN A 1035 -5.00 -40.89 61.53
CA GLN A 1035 -5.44 -42.27 61.89
C GLN A 1035 -6.68 -42.88 61.21
N VAL A 1036 -6.79 -44.20 60.95
CA VAL A 1036 -5.85 -45.35 60.93
C VAL A 1036 -6.51 -46.49 60.11
N ALA A 1037 -5.67 -47.40 59.57
CA ALA A 1037 -5.93 -48.81 59.19
C ALA A 1037 -5.97 -49.13 57.68
N GLN A 1038 -5.54 -50.30 57.19
CA GLN A 1038 -4.51 -51.32 57.53
C GLN A 1038 -4.75 -52.48 56.53
N PHE A 1039 -3.68 -53.13 56.02
CA PHE A 1039 -3.71 -54.37 55.20
C PHE A 1039 -4.40 -54.32 53.81
N SER A 1040 -4.05 -55.16 52.83
CA SER A 1040 -2.76 -55.80 52.49
C SER A 1040 -2.80 -56.29 51.02
N THR A 1041 -1.61 -56.39 50.43
CA THR A 1041 -1.20 -57.27 49.31
C THR A 1041 -2.17 -58.38 48.87
N ASP A 1042 -2.36 -58.52 47.55
CA ASP A 1042 -1.63 -59.59 46.84
C ASP A 1042 -1.45 -59.33 45.33
N HIS A 1043 -0.37 -59.91 44.81
CA HIS A 1043 0.11 -59.78 43.43
C HIS A 1043 -0.12 -61.14 42.70
N PRO A 1044 -0.03 -61.25 41.35
CA PRO A 1044 1.31 -61.39 40.76
C PRO A 1044 1.50 -61.02 39.27
N SER A 1045 2.73 -60.56 38.94
CA SER A 1045 3.53 -60.92 37.73
C SER A 1045 3.01 -60.58 36.31
N ARG A 1046 3.80 -60.34 35.25
CA ARG A 1046 5.24 -60.14 34.89
C ARG A 1046 5.20 -59.81 33.37
N LEU A 1047 6.10 -59.09 32.67
CA LEU A 1047 7.37 -58.35 32.82
C LEU A 1047 7.30 -57.20 31.78
N GLY A 1048 8.22 -56.25 31.60
CA GLY A 1048 9.50 -55.86 32.23
C GLY A 1048 10.21 -54.95 31.21
N ALA A 1049 10.33 -53.64 31.48
CA ALA A 1049 11.56 -52.99 31.99
C ALA A 1049 12.53 -52.59 30.85
N ASP A 1050 13.18 -51.41 30.78
CA ASP A 1050 13.18 -50.14 31.54
C ASP A 1050 13.70 -49.03 30.55
N VAL A 1051 13.76 -47.71 30.78
CA VAL A 1051 14.24 -46.91 31.92
C VAL A 1051 13.53 -45.53 31.95
N ALA A 1052 13.34 -44.98 33.15
CA ALA A 1052 12.70 -43.68 33.41
C ALA A 1052 13.68 -42.58 33.87
N VAL A 1053 13.25 -41.32 33.78
CA VAL A 1053 13.62 -40.24 34.71
C VAL A 1053 12.37 -39.41 35.01
N GLU A 1054 12.05 -39.20 36.28
CA GLU A 1054 10.87 -38.48 36.78
C GLU A 1054 11.16 -36.97 37.01
N SER A 1055 10.12 -36.12 37.05
CA SER A 1055 9.71 -35.45 38.31
C SER A 1055 8.45 -34.57 38.16
N GLU A 1056 7.49 -34.78 39.07
CA GLU A 1056 6.55 -33.81 39.68
C GLU A 1056 6.00 -32.62 38.87
N VAL A 1057 4.78 -32.75 38.31
CA VAL A 1057 3.54 -32.03 38.76
C VAL A 1057 2.33 -32.81 38.22
N ALA A 1058 1.88 -33.84 38.94
CA ALA A 1058 0.71 -34.66 38.54
C ALA A 1058 -0.12 -35.05 39.77
N GLY A 1059 -0.77 -34.05 40.40
CA GLY A 1059 -1.38 -34.21 41.73
C GLY A 1059 -2.71 -33.49 41.97
N THR A 1060 -3.46 -33.09 40.94
CA THR A 1060 -4.75 -32.37 41.14
C THR A 1060 -5.86 -32.64 40.12
N LEU A 1061 -5.69 -33.51 39.11
CA LEU A 1061 -6.67 -33.68 38.01
C LEU A 1061 -7.28 -35.09 37.86
N ALA A 1062 -7.05 -35.99 38.81
CA ALA A 1062 -7.75 -37.27 38.88
C ALA A 1062 -9.14 -37.12 39.55
N GLY A 1063 -10.09 -36.46 38.86
CA GLY A 1063 -11.40 -36.15 39.43
C GLY A 1063 -12.55 -35.85 38.45
N ILE A 1064 -12.33 -35.89 37.13
CA ILE A 1064 -13.33 -35.50 36.11
C ILE A 1064 -13.57 -36.67 35.13
N SER A 1065 -13.87 -37.87 35.66
CA SER A 1065 -14.14 -39.05 34.83
C SER A 1065 -15.19 -40.01 35.41
N SER A 1066 -16.25 -39.50 36.05
CA SER A 1066 -17.42 -40.32 36.43
C SER A 1066 -18.72 -39.55 36.75
N ILE A 1067 -19.14 -38.59 35.92
CA ILE A 1067 -20.54 -38.11 35.92
C ILE A 1067 -21.02 -37.95 34.46
N ASN A 1068 -21.43 -39.05 33.85
CA ASN A 1068 -22.36 -39.03 32.71
C ASN A 1068 -23.78 -39.27 33.25
N ASN A 1069 -24.77 -38.67 32.59
CA ASN A 1069 -26.22 -38.69 32.88
C ASN A 1069 -26.77 -37.63 33.86
N THR A 1070 -26.89 -36.39 33.37
CA THR A 1070 -28.15 -35.63 33.43
C THR A 1070 -28.26 -34.73 32.20
N GLU A 1071 -29.39 -34.78 31.49
CA GLU A 1071 -29.68 -33.95 30.33
C GLU A 1071 -29.87 -32.47 30.76
N SER A 1072 -29.17 -31.54 30.10
CA SER A 1072 -29.51 -30.11 30.11
C SER A 1072 -28.71 -29.36 29.03
N GLY A 1073 -29.09 -29.57 27.77
CA GLY A 1073 -28.65 -28.74 26.65
C GLY A 1073 -29.32 -27.37 26.67
N TRP A 1074 -28.67 -26.35 26.12
CA TRP A 1074 -29.16 -24.96 26.12
C TRP A 1074 -30.32 -24.68 25.14
N ASP A 1075 -30.88 -25.72 24.51
CA ASP A 1075 -31.97 -25.63 23.51
C ASP A 1075 -33.32 -25.18 24.08
N GLY A 1076 -33.46 -25.10 25.41
CA GLY A 1076 -34.74 -24.83 26.08
C GLY A 1076 -35.20 -23.36 26.17
N LEU A 1077 -34.47 -22.39 25.60
CA LEU A 1077 -34.68 -20.96 25.90
C LEU A 1077 -34.88 -20.00 24.71
N LEU A 1078 -34.84 -20.48 23.46
CA LEU A 1078 -35.16 -19.66 22.28
C LEU A 1078 -36.62 -19.83 21.83
N GLY A 1079 -37.54 -19.49 22.74
CA GLY A 1079 -38.96 -19.31 22.42
C GLY A 1079 -39.25 -17.94 21.80
N ILE A 1080 -38.72 -17.67 20.61
CA ILE A 1080 -39.14 -16.53 19.77
C ILE A 1080 -39.49 -17.05 18.38
N ASP A 1081 -40.79 -17.11 18.11
CA ASP A 1081 -41.39 -17.54 16.86
C ASP A 1081 -41.25 -16.42 15.80
N TRP A 1082 -40.58 -16.73 14.69
CA TRP A 1082 -40.49 -15.85 13.51
C TRP A 1082 -41.33 -16.39 12.35
N THR A 1083 -42.61 -16.70 12.61
CA THR A 1083 -43.58 -17.04 11.56
C THR A 1083 -44.91 -16.27 11.69
N THR A 1084 -45.57 -16.07 10.54
CA THR A 1084 -46.76 -15.19 10.31
C THR A 1084 -46.45 -13.68 10.34
N GLY A 1085 -46.92 -12.83 9.41
CA GLY A 1085 -47.69 -12.99 8.17
C GLY A 1085 -48.34 -11.63 7.81
N GLY A 1086 -48.52 -11.21 6.55
CA GLY A 1086 -48.13 -11.82 5.28
C GLY A 1086 -48.40 -10.91 4.07
N GLU A 1087 -48.21 -11.50 2.89
CA GLU A 1087 -48.94 -11.25 1.63
C GLU A 1087 -48.95 -9.86 0.97
N ALA A 1088 -48.01 -9.67 0.04
CA ALA A 1088 -48.32 -9.19 -1.31
C ALA A 1088 -47.46 -9.98 -2.31
N SER A 1089 -48.08 -10.85 -3.11
CA SER A 1089 -47.41 -11.73 -4.06
C SER A 1089 -47.48 -11.20 -5.49
N THR A 1090 -46.54 -11.66 -6.34
CA THR A 1090 -46.43 -11.40 -7.80
C THR A 1090 -45.96 -9.97 -8.15
N VAL A 1091 -45.09 -9.73 -9.13
CA VAL A 1091 -44.83 -10.38 -10.44
C VAL A 1091 -43.32 -10.29 -10.81
N LEU A 1092 -42.82 -11.24 -11.63
CA LEU A 1092 -41.68 -11.25 -12.60
C LEU A 1092 -40.70 -10.05 -12.63
N SER A 1093 -39.40 -10.17 -12.97
CA SER A 1093 -38.54 -11.29 -13.41
C SER A 1093 -37.07 -10.79 -13.45
N GLU A 1094 -36.16 -11.69 -13.85
CA GLU A 1094 -34.88 -11.48 -14.56
C GLU A 1094 -34.53 -10.02 -14.99
N SER A 1095 -33.27 -9.59 -14.94
CA SER A 1095 -32.05 -10.38 -15.19
C SER A 1095 -30.74 -9.64 -14.76
N ILE A 1096 -29.63 -10.35 -14.96
CA ILE A 1096 -28.34 -9.98 -15.60
C ILE A 1096 -27.54 -8.75 -15.17
N PHE A 1097 -26.25 -9.00 -15.24
CA PHE A 1097 -25.07 -8.35 -14.76
C PHE A 1097 -24.23 -9.58 -14.42
#